data_AF-A0A4U0X8I6-F1
#
_entry.id   AF-A0A4U0X8I6-F1
#
_cell.length_a   1.000
_cell.length_b   1.000
_cell.length_c   1.000
_cell.angle_alpha   90.00
_cell.angle_beta   90.00
_cell.angle_gamma   90.00
#
_symmetry.space_group_name_H-M   'P 1'
#
loop_
_entity.id
_entity.type
_entity.pdbx_description
1 polymer ?
#
loop_
_entity_poly.entity_id
_entity_poly.type
_entity_poly.pdbx_seq_one_letter_code
_entity_poly.pdbx_strand_id
1 'polypeptide(L)'
;MSSISSQSGKTVPRLLLDLVRYDPRRSVRGHNILTDPPPQFEENRVPPSTIAKGSCRHTLMIKNTQSLTPPLDSRPDNTTIYKVASFCQDCRCHVDLVVDFQNDPWKAGPCPNEDFPLHHLLHVPQHAQDRTVISEPLSPDGETLEHAFRCSAPSCPAYVTIRLRPPRLRPEHIKLLTDKTLLQARFDAAISADPSREGLRLASPSEALSILRRFILDSLDPKSGRVKFPARNKRFITAFGTDCDELLDRLGFSYTGSENKGGEGAWNLPRPDVSPDPLNKNAHQLLLEDVVEELLVLAWQRTEAEKQGIATLIYQPVPAMRDFERSLGSIGYDQAPSARRNVDLTKEEHPYYASLGAVGDFSDALLGFAYDRQAECDPINVPYYFEALQDLAQGRQSEMLQTKVATLASQGQLSRKDIARAYSYFGFDPKHAGAITDDIIVSQFQSRLPDVGPSQTEEMREVLRTLGRSRKSRVLEQTASNMIETYSHALAWLGAEEYTEDEFIIAMFTIKVDEDSNNITIGRQALSIIADARRSEHLHSFLVSGQPPQARMERKEALRMFGQDEDAKIDLDNLETYYQLYKDDPSVNKGDFEKAYACLKNESHARRDSMMNVETSKSPPSESPVGLISNGATCYLNSLLQYYFSIKPLRDLVLDWEAHEASMTQGTTMREGEVISADQIRSAQKFTGRLQELFKSMITEPRNTVTPHEDIAFLTFLKHDALVRPANESTAVEQANLTNAAHDPEAEPLVDSLNAGSNSASQVVVQDNMTLREAAEKAARQQQD
;
A
#
# COMPACT_ATOMS: atom_id res chain seq x y z
N MET A 1 -4.31 -15.49 5.92
CA MET A 1 -3.47 -14.35 5.55
C MET A 1 -2.04 -14.60 5.99
N SER A 2 -1.09 -14.62 5.06
CA SER A 2 0.34 -14.64 5.39
C SER A 2 0.67 -13.36 6.13
N SER A 3 1.37 -13.44 7.26
CA SER A 3 1.84 -12.27 8.00
C SER A 3 2.62 -11.37 7.05
N ILE A 4 2.05 -10.23 6.65
CA ILE A 4 2.77 -9.22 5.89
C ILE A 4 3.84 -8.69 6.85
N SER A 5 5.07 -9.14 6.65
CA SER A 5 6.22 -8.57 7.33
C SER A 5 6.30 -7.09 6.93
N SER A 6 6.17 -6.19 7.92
CA SER A 6 6.37 -4.75 7.74
C SER A 6 7.71 -4.52 7.04
N GLN A 7 7.70 -3.98 5.83
CA GLN A 7 8.90 -3.87 5.01
C GLN A 7 8.88 -2.61 4.15
N SER A 8 9.89 -1.76 4.33
CA SER A 8 10.12 -0.61 3.46
C SER A 8 10.44 -1.06 2.03
N GLY A 9 9.92 -0.32 1.06
CA GLY A 9 10.24 -0.51 -0.36
C GLY A 9 10.97 0.69 -0.98
N LYS A 10 11.19 0.58 -2.29
CA LYS A 10 11.82 1.61 -3.12
C LYS A 10 11.11 1.70 -4.45
N THR A 11 10.82 2.90 -4.92
CA THR A 11 10.41 3.09 -6.31
C THR A 11 11.57 2.77 -7.25
N VAL A 12 11.27 2.41 -8.49
CA VAL A 12 12.30 2.07 -9.49
C VAL A 12 13.39 3.14 -9.64
N PRO A 13 13.07 4.44 -9.80
CA PRO A 13 14.11 5.47 -9.92
C PRO A 13 15.05 5.52 -8.71
N ARG A 14 14.53 5.28 -7.49
CA ARG A 14 15.35 5.17 -6.28
C ARG A 14 16.25 3.94 -6.32
N LEU A 15 15.71 2.78 -6.66
CA LEU A 15 16.48 1.54 -6.77
C LEU A 15 17.62 1.68 -7.80
N LEU A 16 17.37 2.31 -8.94
CA LEU A 16 18.39 2.55 -9.97
C LEU A 16 19.47 3.53 -9.51
N LEU A 17 19.10 4.58 -8.77
CA LEU A 17 20.06 5.50 -8.17
C LEU A 17 20.95 4.79 -7.15
N ASP A 18 20.36 3.94 -6.30
CA ASP A 18 21.08 3.13 -5.33
C ASP A 18 21.99 2.10 -6.03
N LEU A 19 21.54 1.48 -7.12
CA LEU A 19 22.32 0.54 -7.93
C LEU A 19 23.59 1.17 -8.51
N VAL A 20 23.49 2.37 -9.06
CA VAL A 20 24.66 3.10 -9.57
C VAL A 20 25.64 3.44 -8.45
N ARG A 21 25.15 3.64 -7.22
CA ARG A 21 25.97 4.01 -6.05
C ARG A 21 26.48 2.81 -5.24
N TYR A 22 25.99 1.60 -5.52
CA TYR A 22 26.33 0.40 -4.76
C TYR A 22 27.60 -0.25 -5.30
N ASP A 23 28.70 -0.20 -4.54
CA ASP A 23 29.94 -0.93 -4.84
C ASP A 23 30.06 -2.17 -3.95
N PRO A 24 29.80 -3.37 -4.48
CA PRO A 24 29.81 -4.60 -3.68
C PRO A 24 31.21 -4.98 -3.16
N ARG A 25 32.28 -4.36 -3.67
CA ARG A 25 33.66 -4.56 -3.17
C ARG A 25 33.96 -3.67 -1.96
N ARG A 26 33.10 -2.69 -1.69
CA ARG A 26 33.25 -1.67 -0.65
C ARG A 26 31.91 -1.43 0.01
N SER A 27 31.60 -2.24 1.02
CA SER A 27 30.38 -2.11 1.79
C SER A 27 30.61 -1.37 3.12
N VAL A 28 29.62 -0.61 3.57
CA VAL A 28 29.56 -0.12 4.95
C VAL A 28 29.11 -1.31 5.81
N ARG A 29 29.88 -1.63 6.87
CA ARG A 29 29.59 -2.80 7.72
C ARG A 29 28.13 -2.80 8.18
N GLY A 30 27.40 -3.87 7.83
CA GLY A 30 26.03 -4.09 8.28
C GLY A 30 24.96 -3.26 7.58
N HIS A 31 25.26 -2.61 6.44
CA HIS A 31 24.24 -1.88 5.67
C HIS A 31 24.42 -2.05 4.15
N ASN A 32 23.36 -2.48 3.46
CA ASN A 32 23.30 -2.62 2.01
C ASN A 32 22.26 -1.65 1.44
N ILE A 33 22.71 -0.63 0.71
CA ILE A 33 21.83 0.41 0.15
C ILE A 33 20.83 -0.11 -0.90
N LEU A 34 20.99 -1.32 -1.44
CA LEU A 34 20.00 -1.93 -2.32
C LEU A 34 18.84 -2.53 -1.53
N THR A 35 19.12 -3.25 -0.44
CA THR A 35 18.13 -4.09 0.25
C THR A 35 17.63 -3.49 1.56
N ASP A 36 18.47 -2.73 2.26
CA ASP A 36 18.13 -2.16 3.56
C ASP A 36 17.42 -0.80 3.40
N PRO A 37 16.52 -0.45 4.34
CA PRO A 37 15.94 0.89 4.40
C PRO A 37 17.02 1.91 4.75
N PRO A 38 16.94 3.14 4.22
CA PRO A 38 17.87 4.20 4.62
C PRO A 38 17.73 4.48 6.12
N PRO A 39 18.83 4.84 6.81
CA PRO A 39 18.77 5.27 8.20
C PRO A 39 17.76 6.39 8.39
N GLN A 40 16.93 6.29 9.45
CA GLN A 40 15.98 7.34 9.76
C GLN A 40 16.72 8.65 10.06
N PHE A 41 16.27 9.74 9.44
CA PHE A 41 16.81 11.07 9.61
C PHE A 41 16.38 11.65 10.97
N GLU A 42 17.31 12.36 11.60
CA GLU A 42 17.10 13.15 12.80
C GLU A 42 17.79 14.51 12.60
N GLU A 43 17.06 15.63 12.72
CA GLU A 43 17.58 16.98 12.42
C GLU A 43 18.87 17.34 13.17
N ASN A 44 19.04 16.83 14.39
CA ASN A 44 20.17 17.13 15.26
C ASN A 44 21.34 16.15 15.10
N ARG A 45 21.29 15.23 14.14
CA ARG A 45 22.35 14.26 13.88
C ARG A 45 22.78 14.28 12.43
N VAL A 46 24.08 14.23 12.20
CA VAL A 46 24.63 14.00 10.86
C VAL A 46 24.24 12.57 10.44
N PRO A 47 23.55 12.38 9.30
CA PRO A 47 23.18 11.05 8.84
C PRO A 47 24.44 10.19 8.64
N PRO A 48 24.46 8.93 9.11
CA PRO A 48 25.59 8.06 8.84
C PRO A 48 25.70 7.86 7.33
N SER A 49 26.93 7.94 6.81
CA SER A 49 27.16 7.67 5.39
C SER A 49 26.85 6.22 5.09
N THR A 50 25.89 5.99 4.20
CA THR A 50 25.48 4.66 3.74
C THR A 50 26.36 4.12 2.62
N ILE A 51 27.26 4.95 2.07
CA ILE A 51 28.16 4.62 0.97
C ILE A 51 29.60 4.74 1.47
N ALA A 52 30.37 3.66 1.34
CA ALA A 52 31.76 3.65 1.78
C ALA A 52 32.63 4.63 0.97
N LYS A 53 33.62 5.25 1.63
CA LYS A 53 34.52 6.21 0.97
C LYS A 53 35.31 5.53 -0.16
N GLY A 54 35.24 6.13 -1.35
CA GLY A 54 35.90 5.60 -2.55
C GLY A 54 35.17 4.43 -3.21
N SER A 55 33.91 4.15 -2.83
CA SER A 55 33.02 3.30 -3.62
C SER A 55 32.84 3.86 -5.04
N CYS A 56 32.84 2.96 -6.02
CA CYS A 56 32.59 3.33 -7.41
C CYS A 56 31.15 3.86 -7.58
N ARG A 57 31.01 4.98 -8.28
CA ARG A 57 29.74 5.43 -8.87
C ARG A 57 29.70 4.85 -10.28
N HIS A 58 28.89 3.83 -10.50
CA HIS A 58 28.97 2.99 -11.67
C HIS A 58 28.50 3.71 -12.93
N THR A 59 29.39 3.87 -13.90
CA THR A 59 29.03 4.27 -15.26
C THR A 59 28.72 3.02 -16.08
N LEU A 60 27.46 2.57 -16.05
CA LEU A 60 27.02 1.30 -16.63
C LEU A 60 26.77 1.39 -18.14
N MET A 61 27.36 0.47 -18.90
CA MET A 61 27.24 0.34 -20.35
C MET A 61 26.58 -0.98 -20.72
N ILE A 62 25.71 -0.96 -21.72
CA ILE A 62 24.91 -2.13 -22.12
C ILE A 62 25.74 -3.16 -22.87
N LYS A 63 25.45 -4.44 -22.61
CA LYS A 63 25.91 -5.59 -23.39
C LYS A 63 24.79 -6.05 -24.30
N ASN A 64 24.77 -5.55 -25.54
CA ASN A 64 23.68 -5.82 -26.48
C ASN A 64 23.43 -7.32 -26.71
N THR A 65 24.48 -8.13 -26.81
CA THR A 65 24.34 -9.58 -27.04
C THR A 65 23.83 -10.35 -25.82
N GLN A 66 23.89 -9.77 -24.62
CA GLN A 66 23.43 -10.38 -23.37
C GLN A 66 22.11 -9.78 -22.85
N SER A 67 21.56 -8.81 -23.59
CA SER A 67 20.35 -8.09 -23.18
C SER A 67 19.15 -8.46 -24.04
N LEU A 68 18.01 -8.60 -23.39
CA LEU A 68 16.68 -8.72 -23.97
C LEU A 68 15.86 -7.52 -23.48
N THR A 69 15.95 -6.41 -24.21
CA THR A 69 15.25 -5.16 -23.87
C THR A 69 13.85 -5.10 -24.49
N PRO A 70 12.88 -4.41 -23.88
CA PRO A 70 11.50 -4.33 -24.39
C PRO A 70 11.43 -3.75 -25.81
N PRO A 71 10.68 -4.31 -26.77
CA PRO A 71 10.39 -3.59 -28.01
C PRO A 71 9.82 -2.18 -27.75
N LEU A 72 10.04 -1.25 -28.68
CA LEU A 72 9.45 0.09 -28.58
C LEU A 72 7.92 -0.03 -28.44
N ASP A 73 7.34 0.76 -27.54
CA ASP A 73 5.91 0.85 -27.26
C ASP A 73 5.22 -0.46 -26.79
N SER A 74 6.00 -1.52 -26.52
CA SER A 74 5.46 -2.75 -25.95
C SER A 74 5.19 -2.60 -24.46
N ARG A 75 4.07 -3.16 -24.00
CA ARG A 75 3.78 -3.35 -22.58
C ARG A 75 4.03 -4.81 -22.21
N PRO A 76 4.57 -5.09 -21.02
CA PRO A 76 4.75 -6.46 -20.56
C PRO A 76 3.41 -7.15 -20.33
N ASP A 77 3.43 -8.47 -20.46
CA ASP A 77 2.35 -9.39 -20.10
C ASP A 77 2.90 -10.54 -19.24
N ASN A 78 2.05 -11.50 -18.89
CA ASN A 78 2.43 -12.63 -18.02
C ASN A 78 3.35 -13.66 -18.71
N THR A 79 3.79 -13.41 -19.94
CA THR A 79 4.80 -14.22 -20.66
C THR A 79 6.12 -13.46 -20.83
N THR A 80 6.17 -12.22 -20.38
CA THR A 80 7.27 -11.31 -20.68
C THR A 80 8.42 -11.47 -19.67
N ILE A 81 9.65 -11.57 -20.20
CA ILE A 81 10.89 -11.45 -19.44
C ILE A 81 11.78 -10.42 -20.13
N TYR A 82 12.31 -9.48 -19.36
CA TYR A 82 13.34 -8.56 -19.81
C TYR A 82 14.65 -8.81 -19.09
N LYS A 83 15.76 -8.63 -19.79
CA LYS A 83 17.12 -8.72 -19.23
C LYS A 83 17.97 -7.57 -19.74
N VAL A 84 18.53 -6.77 -18.86
CA VAL A 84 19.51 -5.75 -19.20
C VAL A 84 20.84 -6.16 -18.56
N ALA A 85 21.76 -6.64 -19.40
CA ALA A 85 23.11 -6.98 -18.98
C ALA A 85 24.05 -5.80 -19.24
N SER A 86 24.88 -5.47 -18.26
CA SER A 86 25.73 -4.28 -18.32
C SER A 86 27.07 -4.49 -17.63
N PHE A 87 27.98 -3.52 -17.83
CA PHE A 87 29.25 -3.45 -17.12
C PHE A 87 29.63 -2.00 -16.84
N CYS A 88 30.36 -1.77 -15.75
CA CYS A 88 30.86 -0.45 -15.41
C CYS A 88 32.19 -0.15 -16.12
N GLN A 89 32.30 1.02 -16.73
CA GLN A 89 33.55 1.45 -17.38
C GLN A 89 34.69 1.74 -16.40
N ASP A 90 34.36 2.13 -15.17
CA ASP A 90 35.36 2.55 -14.20
C ASP A 90 35.89 1.35 -13.41
N CYS A 91 34.98 0.52 -12.89
CA CYS A 91 35.34 -0.58 -12.02
C CYS A 91 35.30 -1.96 -12.67
N ARG A 92 34.77 -2.08 -13.90
CA ARG A 92 34.52 -3.35 -14.62
C ARG A 92 33.59 -4.34 -13.92
N CYS A 93 32.87 -3.91 -12.87
CA CYS A 93 31.81 -4.73 -12.28
C CYS A 93 30.71 -4.96 -13.31
N HIS A 94 30.23 -6.19 -13.41
CA HIS A 94 29.11 -6.55 -14.28
C HIS A 94 27.81 -6.55 -13.49
N VAL A 95 26.74 -6.04 -14.11
CA VAL A 95 25.42 -5.94 -13.50
C VAL A 95 24.39 -6.46 -14.48
N ASP A 96 23.66 -7.50 -14.10
CA ASP A 96 22.50 -7.97 -14.85
C ASP A 96 21.23 -7.63 -14.07
N LEU A 97 20.27 -7.02 -14.74
CA LEU A 97 18.93 -6.76 -14.20
C LEU A 97 17.93 -7.56 -15.02
N VAL A 98 17.18 -8.45 -14.35
CA VAL A 98 16.14 -9.26 -14.96
C VAL A 98 14.80 -8.84 -14.37
N VAL A 99 13.81 -8.60 -15.22
CA VAL A 99 12.42 -8.34 -14.83
C VAL A 99 11.57 -9.47 -15.40
N ASP A 100 10.95 -10.23 -14.51
CA ASP A 100 10.17 -11.41 -14.85
C ASP A 100 8.70 -11.19 -14.45
N PHE A 101 7.80 -11.23 -15.43
CA PHE A 101 6.36 -11.08 -15.25
C PHE A 101 5.62 -12.43 -15.25
N GLN A 102 6.34 -13.55 -15.37
CA GLN A 102 5.76 -14.91 -15.43
C GLN A 102 5.54 -15.53 -14.04
N ASN A 103 6.12 -14.95 -12.99
CA ASN A 103 6.19 -15.56 -11.66
C ASN A 103 4.83 -15.73 -10.95
N ASP A 104 3.79 -14.98 -11.33
CA ASP A 104 2.47 -15.06 -10.71
C ASP A 104 1.35 -14.96 -11.77
N PRO A 105 0.83 -16.11 -12.26
CA PRO A 105 -0.19 -16.13 -13.32
C PRO A 105 -1.50 -15.44 -12.93
N TRP A 106 -1.79 -15.28 -11.64
CA TRP A 106 -3.03 -14.66 -11.14
C TRP A 106 -2.95 -13.14 -11.12
N LYS A 107 -1.76 -12.57 -11.29
CA LYS A 107 -1.52 -11.13 -11.39
C LYS A 107 -1.35 -10.75 -12.86
N ALA A 108 -2.25 -9.94 -13.40
CA ALA A 108 -2.27 -9.57 -14.82
C ALA A 108 -2.22 -8.05 -15.07
N GLY A 109 -1.95 -7.24 -14.04
CA GLY A 109 -1.89 -5.78 -14.11
C GLY A 109 -0.47 -5.25 -13.89
N PRO A 110 0.45 -5.40 -14.86
CA PRO A 110 1.80 -4.87 -14.70
C PRO A 110 1.79 -3.35 -14.57
N CYS A 111 2.69 -2.83 -13.73
CA CYS A 111 2.98 -1.40 -13.69
C CYS A 111 3.87 -1.01 -14.88
N PRO A 112 3.88 0.25 -15.31
CA PRO A 112 3.02 1.34 -14.85
C PRO A 112 1.58 1.24 -15.36
N ASN A 113 0.62 1.65 -14.55
CA ASN A 113 -0.81 1.79 -14.90
C ASN A 113 -1.42 3.01 -14.19
N GLU A 114 -2.73 3.23 -14.30
CA GLU A 114 -3.41 4.44 -13.77
C GLU A 114 -3.28 4.56 -12.24
N ASP A 115 -3.43 3.46 -11.50
CA ASP A 115 -3.36 3.45 -10.03
C ASP A 115 -1.91 3.34 -9.52
N PHE A 116 -1.04 2.70 -10.30
CA PHE A 116 0.36 2.44 -9.97
C PHE A 116 1.27 3.02 -11.07
N PRO A 117 1.57 4.32 -11.04
CA PRO A 117 2.35 4.99 -12.08
C PRO A 117 3.82 4.53 -12.13
N LEU A 118 4.30 3.84 -11.09
CA LEU A 118 5.63 3.26 -11.01
C LEU A 118 5.59 1.93 -10.24
N HIS A 119 6.54 1.04 -10.51
CA HIS A 119 6.79 -0.06 -9.59
C HIS A 119 7.38 0.50 -8.28
N HIS A 120 6.79 0.07 -7.17
CA HIS A 120 7.37 0.16 -5.84
C HIS A 120 7.81 -1.26 -5.43
N LEU A 121 9.09 -1.44 -5.19
CA LEU A 121 9.75 -2.74 -5.09
C LEU A 121 10.12 -3.05 -3.64
N LEU A 122 9.70 -4.22 -3.17
CA LEU A 122 10.03 -4.77 -1.85
C LEU A 122 11.10 -5.84 -2.03
N HIS A 123 12.15 -5.79 -1.21
CA HIS A 123 13.20 -6.81 -1.23
C HIS A 123 12.63 -8.18 -0.82
N VAL A 124 12.99 -9.24 -1.52
CA VAL A 124 12.62 -10.61 -1.15
C VAL A 124 13.85 -11.26 -0.52
N PRO A 125 13.87 -11.47 0.81
CA PRO A 125 14.96 -12.20 1.44
C PRO A 125 15.03 -13.60 0.83
N GLN A 126 16.21 -14.03 0.38
CA GLN A 126 16.40 -15.40 -0.09
C GLN A 126 16.08 -16.38 1.05
N HIS A 127 15.35 -17.47 0.75
CA HIS A 127 15.09 -18.52 1.73
C HIS A 127 16.41 -19.06 2.30
N ALA A 128 16.49 -19.09 3.63
CA ALA A 128 17.61 -19.58 4.43
C ALA A 128 17.84 -21.10 4.26
N GLN A 129 18.30 -21.54 3.08
CA GLN A 129 18.86 -22.88 2.89
C GLN A 129 20.37 -22.90 2.63
N ASP A 130 21.02 -21.76 2.39
CA ASP A 130 22.47 -21.63 2.54
C ASP A 130 22.81 -20.47 3.47
N ARG A 131 22.80 -20.76 4.77
CA ARG A 131 23.30 -19.84 5.80
C ARG A 131 24.83 -19.80 5.73
N THR A 132 25.38 -18.72 5.17
CA THR A 132 26.38 -17.84 5.79
C THR A 132 26.71 -16.70 4.83
N VAL A 133 25.82 -15.72 4.69
CA VAL A 133 26.22 -14.43 4.10
C VAL A 133 26.04 -13.37 5.16
N ILE A 134 27.02 -13.30 6.07
CA ILE A 134 27.52 -11.97 6.44
C ILE A 134 27.80 -11.29 5.11
N SER A 135 27.36 -10.04 4.94
CA SER A 135 27.67 -9.21 3.77
C SER A 135 29.18 -8.96 3.69
N GLU A 136 29.93 -10.02 3.38
CA GLU A 136 31.34 -9.95 3.08
C GLU A 136 31.47 -9.25 1.73
N PRO A 137 32.36 -8.24 1.63
CA PRO A 137 32.64 -7.63 0.35
C PRO A 137 33.10 -8.73 -0.62
N LEU A 138 32.69 -8.61 -1.88
CA LEU A 138 33.22 -9.45 -2.95
C LEU A 138 34.74 -9.52 -2.82
N SER A 139 35.26 -10.71 -2.55
CA SER A 139 36.69 -10.96 -2.69
C SER A 139 37.08 -10.75 -4.17
N PRO A 140 38.35 -10.47 -4.48
CA PRO A 140 38.83 -10.40 -5.86
C PRO A 140 38.57 -11.70 -6.66
N ASP A 141 38.25 -12.79 -5.96
CA ASP A 141 37.90 -14.12 -6.46
C ASP A 141 36.38 -14.41 -6.39
N GLY A 142 35.57 -13.40 -6.02
CA GLY A 142 34.31 -13.55 -5.29
C GLY A 142 33.04 -13.94 -6.06
N GLU A 143 32.12 -14.49 -5.27
CA GLU A 143 30.82 -15.06 -5.64
C GLU A 143 29.85 -14.06 -6.27
N THR A 144 28.96 -14.52 -7.14
CA THR A 144 27.93 -13.63 -7.72
C THR A 144 26.97 -13.18 -6.61
N LEU A 145 26.82 -11.87 -6.41
CA LEU A 145 25.79 -11.34 -5.50
C LEU A 145 24.46 -11.24 -6.25
N GLU A 146 23.40 -11.71 -5.63
CA GLU A 146 22.05 -11.65 -6.19
C GLU A 146 21.08 -11.02 -5.19
N HIS A 147 20.29 -10.05 -5.66
CA HIS A 147 19.23 -9.41 -4.89
C HIS A 147 17.92 -9.51 -5.66
N ALA A 148 16.86 -9.96 -4.99
CA ALA A 148 15.55 -10.14 -5.58
C ALA A 148 14.53 -9.16 -4.97
N PHE A 149 13.60 -8.69 -5.79
CA PHE A 149 12.56 -7.76 -5.39
C PHE A 149 11.24 -8.13 -6.05
N ARG A 150 10.13 -7.85 -5.38
CA ARG A 150 8.78 -7.98 -5.94
C ARG A 150 8.07 -6.64 -5.94
N CYS A 151 7.23 -6.38 -6.94
CA CYS A 151 6.35 -5.21 -6.92
C CYS A 151 5.36 -5.31 -5.76
N SER A 152 5.14 -4.20 -5.05
CA SER A 152 4.14 -4.11 -3.98
C SER A 152 2.71 -3.92 -4.49
N ALA A 153 2.53 -3.58 -5.77
CA ALA A 153 1.20 -3.44 -6.35
C ALA A 153 0.46 -4.80 -6.35
N PRO A 154 -0.80 -4.86 -5.89
CA PRO A 154 -1.52 -6.13 -5.70
C PRO A 154 -1.63 -6.98 -6.96
N SER A 155 -1.88 -6.35 -8.11
CA SER A 155 -2.13 -7.00 -9.41
C SER A 155 -0.88 -7.12 -10.29
N CYS A 156 0.28 -6.64 -9.86
CA CYS A 156 1.50 -6.62 -10.67
C CYS A 156 2.35 -7.89 -10.43
N PRO A 157 2.65 -8.68 -11.48
CA PRO A 157 3.46 -9.90 -11.34
C PRO A 157 4.97 -9.66 -11.35
N ALA A 158 5.43 -8.41 -11.49
CA ALA A 158 6.84 -8.10 -11.71
C ALA A 158 7.74 -8.55 -10.55
N TYR A 159 8.72 -9.38 -10.89
CA TYR A 159 9.79 -9.84 -10.03
C TYR A 159 11.14 -9.41 -10.62
N VAL A 160 11.91 -8.64 -9.86
CA VAL A 160 13.16 -8.04 -10.32
C VAL A 160 14.34 -8.74 -9.65
N THR A 161 15.28 -9.22 -10.45
CA THR A 161 16.53 -9.81 -9.95
C THR A 161 17.71 -8.98 -10.42
N ILE A 162 18.56 -8.54 -9.49
CA ILE A 162 19.80 -7.81 -9.77
C ILE A 162 20.97 -8.72 -9.40
N ARG A 163 21.83 -9.02 -10.38
CA ARG A 163 23.06 -9.81 -10.19
C ARG A 163 24.28 -8.93 -10.38
N LEU A 164 25.16 -8.89 -9.38
CA LEU A 164 26.45 -8.19 -9.45
C LEU A 164 27.59 -9.21 -9.47
N ARG A 165 28.48 -9.08 -10.45
CA ARG A 165 29.63 -9.97 -10.65
C ARG A 165 30.92 -9.15 -10.70
N PRO A 166 31.97 -9.57 -9.98
CA PRO A 166 33.25 -8.86 -10.02
C PRO A 166 33.90 -8.94 -11.41
N PRO A 167 34.89 -8.08 -11.70
CA PRO A 167 35.65 -8.15 -12.94
C PRO A 167 36.29 -9.53 -13.12
N ARG A 168 36.15 -10.12 -14.31
CA ARG A 168 36.72 -11.40 -14.72
C ARG A 168 38.24 -11.34 -14.88
N LEU A 169 38.82 -10.20 -15.22
CA LEU A 169 40.27 -10.00 -15.27
C LEU A 169 40.79 -9.46 -13.94
N ARG A 170 41.50 -10.33 -13.20
CA ARG A 170 42.24 -9.98 -11.97
C ARG A 170 43.34 -8.95 -12.25
N PRO A 171 43.75 -8.16 -11.24
CA PRO A 171 44.85 -7.21 -11.37
C PRO A 171 46.15 -7.84 -11.89
N GLU A 172 46.44 -9.08 -11.50
CA GLU A 172 47.60 -9.84 -11.96
C GLU A 172 47.54 -10.13 -13.46
N HIS A 173 46.38 -10.56 -13.97
CA HIS A 173 46.18 -10.76 -15.42
C HIS A 173 46.36 -9.45 -16.19
N ILE A 174 45.87 -8.33 -15.65
CA ILE A 174 46.03 -7.02 -16.28
C ILE A 174 47.50 -6.62 -16.32
N LYS A 175 48.23 -6.84 -15.22
CA LYS A 175 49.67 -6.60 -15.17
C LYS A 175 50.41 -7.46 -16.19
N LEU A 176 50.10 -8.76 -16.27
CA LEU A 176 50.68 -9.66 -17.28
C LEU A 176 50.47 -9.16 -18.71
N LEU A 177 49.32 -8.56 -19.02
CA LEU A 177 49.01 -8.07 -20.36
C LEU A 177 49.55 -6.66 -20.66
N THR A 178 49.84 -5.84 -19.64
CA THR A 178 50.08 -4.40 -19.83
C THR A 178 51.40 -3.87 -19.27
N ASP A 179 52.13 -4.65 -18.48
CA ASP A 179 53.41 -4.24 -17.93
C ASP A 179 54.48 -4.19 -19.02
N LYS A 180 55.02 -2.98 -19.28
CA LYS A 180 56.03 -2.73 -20.31
C LYS A 180 57.32 -3.51 -20.08
N THR A 181 57.66 -3.79 -18.82
CA THR A 181 58.87 -4.55 -18.48
C THR A 181 58.73 -6.02 -18.85
N LEU A 182 57.54 -6.61 -18.60
CA LEU A 182 57.24 -7.98 -19.01
C LEU A 182 57.17 -8.11 -20.53
N LEU A 183 56.54 -7.15 -21.20
CA LEU A 183 56.47 -7.11 -22.68
C LEU A 183 57.87 -6.98 -23.31
N GLN A 184 58.75 -6.17 -22.71
CA GLN A 184 60.16 -6.06 -23.12
C GLN A 184 60.90 -7.39 -22.92
N ALA A 185 60.76 -8.02 -21.74
CA ALA A 185 61.40 -9.30 -21.46
C ALA A 185 60.94 -10.41 -22.43
N ARG A 186 59.65 -10.45 -22.78
CA ARG A 186 59.10 -11.38 -23.79
C ARG A 186 59.70 -11.13 -25.17
N PHE A 187 59.88 -9.87 -25.56
CA PHE A 187 60.51 -9.50 -26.83
C PHE A 187 61.99 -9.91 -26.87
N ASP A 188 62.76 -9.63 -25.81
CA ASP A 188 64.17 -9.98 -25.72
C ASP A 188 64.37 -11.52 -25.70
N ALA A 189 63.51 -12.25 -25.00
CA ALA A 189 63.48 -13.70 -25.02
C ALA A 189 63.16 -14.27 -26.42
N ALA A 190 62.22 -13.65 -27.15
CA ALA A 190 61.87 -14.05 -28.51
C ALA A 190 63.02 -13.84 -29.51
N ILE A 191 63.76 -12.74 -29.39
CA ILE A 191 64.96 -12.48 -30.19
C ILE A 191 66.06 -13.47 -29.83
N SER A 192 66.28 -13.72 -28.54
CA SER A 192 67.34 -14.63 -28.08
C SER A 192 67.10 -16.07 -28.52
N ALA A 193 65.84 -16.51 -28.57
CA ALA A 193 65.47 -17.86 -29.00
C ALA A 193 65.60 -18.07 -30.51
N ASP A 194 65.46 -17.02 -31.33
CA ASP A 194 65.56 -17.09 -32.80
C ASP A 194 66.13 -15.78 -33.37
N PRO A 195 67.46 -15.55 -33.26
CA PRO A 195 68.08 -14.27 -33.67
C PRO A 195 67.94 -13.95 -35.16
N SER A 196 67.76 -14.97 -36.00
CA SER A 196 67.53 -14.85 -37.45
C SER A 196 66.11 -14.38 -37.81
N ARG A 197 65.22 -14.22 -36.84
CA ARG A 197 63.80 -14.01 -37.09
C ARG A 197 63.46 -12.56 -37.41
N GLU A 198 63.31 -12.27 -38.70
CA GLU A 198 62.92 -10.93 -39.17
C GLU A 198 61.49 -10.54 -38.76
N GLY A 199 61.26 -9.23 -38.50
CA GLY A 199 59.93 -8.65 -38.31
C GLY A 199 59.28 -8.89 -36.94
N LEU A 200 60.04 -9.30 -35.92
CA LEU A 200 59.62 -9.20 -34.52
C LEU A 200 59.52 -7.73 -34.12
N ARG A 201 58.49 -7.38 -33.35
CA ARG A 201 58.26 -6.03 -32.83
C ARG A 201 57.87 -6.12 -31.35
N LEU A 202 58.33 -5.18 -30.55
CA LEU A 202 57.89 -5.03 -29.17
C LEU A 202 56.37 -4.77 -29.17
N ALA A 203 55.62 -5.61 -28.45
CA ALA A 203 54.19 -5.42 -28.30
C ALA A 203 53.92 -4.27 -27.32
N SER A 204 53.01 -3.37 -27.68
CA SER A 204 52.47 -2.38 -26.75
C SER A 204 51.39 -2.98 -25.85
N PRO A 205 51.11 -2.39 -24.68
CA PRO A 205 50.03 -2.83 -23.80
C PRO A 205 48.67 -2.93 -24.51
N SER A 206 48.33 -1.93 -25.32
CA SER A 206 47.06 -1.89 -26.04
C SER A 206 47.00 -2.98 -27.13
N GLU A 207 48.11 -3.27 -27.81
CA GLU A 207 48.17 -4.36 -28.80
C GLU A 207 47.94 -5.72 -28.14
N ALA A 208 48.57 -5.99 -26.98
CA ALA A 208 48.36 -7.24 -26.26
C ALA A 208 46.88 -7.45 -25.89
N LEU A 209 46.23 -6.42 -25.34
CA LEU A 209 44.79 -6.43 -25.04
C LEU A 209 43.94 -6.65 -26.29
N SER A 210 44.26 -5.95 -27.39
CA SER A 210 43.51 -6.03 -28.65
C SER A 210 43.65 -7.38 -29.35
N ILE A 211 44.84 -7.99 -29.29
CA ILE A 211 45.08 -9.32 -29.84
C ILE A 211 44.26 -10.37 -29.09
N LEU A 212 44.28 -10.35 -27.74
CA LEU A 212 43.50 -11.28 -26.93
C LEU A 212 42.00 -11.11 -27.19
N ARG A 213 41.53 -9.85 -27.21
CA ARG A 213 40.13 -9.53 -27.52
C ARG A 213 39.72 -10.08 -28.89
N ARG A 214 40.56 -9.93 -29.91
CA ARG A 214 40.29 -10.46 -31.25
C ARG A 214 40.17 -11.99 -31.24
N PHE A 215 41.08 -12.69 -30.55
CA PHE A 215 40.98 -14.15 -30.47
C PHE A 215 39.72 -14.63 -29.76
N ILE A 216 39.29 -13.93 -28.70
CA ILE A 216 38.04 -14.28 -28.01
C ILE A 216 36.83 -13.96 -28.89
N LEU A 217 36.83 -12.85 -29.63
CA LEU A 217 35.77 -12.57 -30.62
C LEU A 217 35.70 -13.64 -31.71
N ASP A 218 36.86 -14.05 -32.24
CA ASP A 218 36.96 -15.15 -33.22
C ASP A 218 36.46 -16.49 -32.63
N SER A 219 36.49 -16.65 -31.30
CA SER A 219 35.99 -17.83 -30.57
C SER A 219 34.47 -17.80 -30.36
N LEU A 220 33.90 -16.60 -30.23
CA LEU A 220 32.47 -16.35 -30.01
C LEU A 220 31.68 -16.28 -31.32
N ASP A 221 32.33 -16.14 -32.47
CA ASP A 221 31.69 -16.13 -33.79
C ASP A 221 31.70 -17.54 -34.40
N PRO A 222 30.54 -18.23 -34.51
CA PRO A 222 30.47 -19.56 -35.12
C PRO A 222 30.89 -19.59 -36.60
N LYS A 223 30.88 -18.44 -37.28
CA LYS A 223 31.28 -18.31 -38.70
C LYS A 223 32.79 -18.13 -38.86
N SER A 224 33.49 -17.86 -37.76
CA SER A 224 34.94 -17.78 -37.77
C SER A 224 35.54 -19.15 -38.15
N GLY A 225 36.17 -19.22 -39.32
CA GLY A 225 36.93 -20.41 -39.73
C GLY A 225 38.24 -20.60 -38.93
N ARG A 226 38.55 -19.71 -38.00
CA ARG A 226 39.81 -19.70 -37.27
C ARG A 226 39.72 -20.58 -36.02
N VAL A 227 40.38 -21.73 -36.09
CA VAL A 227 40.33 -22.74 -35.02
C VAL A 227 41.57 -22.73 -34.15
N LYS A 228 42.71 -22.43 -34.74
CA LYS A 228 44.02 -22.49 -34.11
C LYS A 228 44.97 -21.45 -34.68
N PHE A 229 46.04 -21.17 -33.97
CA PHE A 229 47.17 -20.38 -34.46
C PHE A 229 48.50 -20.99 -34.01
N PRO A 230 49.58 -20.85 -34.80
CA PRO A 230 50.89 -21.37 -34.41
C PRO A 230 51.39 -20.68 -33.14
N ALA A 231 51.93 -21.44 -32.18
CA ALA A 231 52.51 -20.88 -30.96
C ALA A 231 53.69 -19.96 -31.27
N ARG A 232 54.42 -20.23 -32.36
CA ARG A 232 55.46 -19.34 -32.89
C ARG A 232 54.95 -18.06 -33.53
N ASN A 233 53.66 -17.71 -33.51
CA ASN A 233 53.20 -16.46 -34.13
C ASN A 233 53.94 -15.24 -33.54
N LYS A 234 54.53 -14.41 -34.41
CA LYS A 234 55.40 -13.29 -34.03
C LYS A 234 54.72 -12.33 -33.04
N ARG A 235 53.46 -11.96 -33.31
CA ARG A 235 52.69 -11.04 -32.46
C ARG A 235 52.21 -11.69 -31.16
N PHE A 236 52.00 -13.01 -31.19
CA PHE A 236 51.55 -13.76 -30.02
C PHE A 236 52.69 -13.92 -29.00
N ILE A 237 53.86 -14.38 -29.43
CA ILE A 237 55.01 -14.57 -28.53
C ILE A 237 55.39 -13.26 -27.83
N THR A 238 55.49 -12.17 -28.59
CA THR A 238 55.89 -10.86 -28.03
C THR A 238 54.83 -10.27 -27.11
N ALA A 239 53.55 -10.67 -27.26
CA ALA A 239 52.45 -10.16 -26.44
C ALA A 239 52.19 -11.01 -25.19
N PHE A 240 52.24 -12.34 -25.28
CA PHE A 240 51.77 -13.24 -24.21
C PHE A 240 52.86 -14.08 -23.56
N GLY A 241 53.95 -14.41 -24.27
CA GLY A 241 54.97 -15.31 -23.74
C GLY A 241 54.40 -16.65 -23.27
N THR A 242 55.10 -17.32 -22.35
CA THR A 242 54.62 -18.53 -21.63
C THR A 242 54.06 -18.19 -20.25
N ASP A 243 54.29 -16.98 -19.76
CA ASP A 243 53.82 -16.50 -18.47
C ASP A 243 52.33 -16.11 -18.47
N CYS A 244 51.70 -16.04 -19.65
CA CYS A 244 50.24 -15.93 -19.79
C CYS A 244 49.52 -17.29 -19.90
N ASP A 245 50.22 -18.43 -19.83
CA ASP A 245 49.62 -19.75 -20.09
C ASP A 245 48.44 -20.05 -19.15
N GLU A 246 48.55 -19.72 -17.86
CA GLU A 246 47.46 -19.91 -16.89
C GLU A 246 46.22 -19.08 -17.24
N LEU A 247 46.42 -17.83 -17.68
CA LEU A 247 45.33 -16.97 -18.13
C LEU A 247 44.65 -17.54 -19.37
N LEU A 248 45.43 -18.03 -20.34
CA LEU A 248 44.92 -18.63 -21.56
C LEU A 248 44.15 -19.93 -21.26
N ASP A 249 44.70 -20.80 -20.43
CA ASP A 249 44.06 -22.04 -19.99
C ASP A 249 42.72 -21.74 -19.27
N ARG A 250 42.68 -20.73 -18.39
CA ARG A 250 41.45 -20.30 -17.70
C ARG A 250 40.37 -19.77 -18.64
N LEU A 251 40.77 -19.15 -19.76
CA LEU A 251 39.85 -18.69 -20.80
C LEU A 251 39.40 -19.84 -21.74
N GLY A 252 39.99 -21.03 -21.60
CA GLY A 252 39.65 -22.21 -22.40
C GLY A 252 40.47 -22.34 -23.68
N PHE A 253 41.59 -21.62 -23.82
CA PHE A 253 42.56 -21.92 -24.86
C PHE A 253 43.24 -23.26 -24.53
N SER A 254 43.57 -24.04 -25.55
CA SER A 254 44.26 -25.32 -25.34
C SER A 254 45.45 -25.45 -26.29
N TYR A 255 46.57 -25.93 -25.78
CA TYR A 255 47.79 -26.11 -26.56
C TYR A 255 47.91 -27.54 -27.09
N THR A 256 48.28 -27.68 -28.37
CA THR A 256 48.60 -28.96 -29.02
C THR A 256 50.02 -28.94 -29.58
N GLY A 257 50.93 -29.74 -29.02
CA GLY A 257 52.35 -29.80 -29.40
C GLY A 257 53.21 -30.56 -28.36
N SER A 258 54.54 -30.54 -28.51
CA SER A 258 55.49 -31.08 -27.51
C SER A 258 55.36 -30.37 -26.16
N GLU A 259 55.78 -31.01 -25.05
CA GLU A 259 55.60 -30.56 -23.64
C GLU A 259 55.90 -29.07 -23.38
N ASN A 260 56.79 -28.43 -24.14
CA ASN A 260 57.04 -26.98 -24.07
C ASN A 260 56.05 -26.16 -24.93
N LYS A 261 55.18 -25.36 -24.28
CA LYS A 261 54.16 -24.47 -24.90
C LYS A 261 54.70 -23.32 -25.80
N GLY A 262 56.03 -23.18 -25.91
CA GLY A 262 56.72 -22.21 -26.79
C GLY A 262 57.34 -22.79 -28.07
N GLY A 263 57.16 -24.10 -28.34
CA GLY A 263 57.78 -24.84 -29.45
C GLY A 263 57.01 -24.82 -30.78
N GLU A 264 57.14 -25.87 -31.59
CA GLU A 264 56.46 -26.03 -32.90
C GLU A 264 54.96 -26.35 -32.81
N GLY A 265 54.36 -26.27 -31.62
CA GLY A 265 52.94 -26.52 -31.41
C GLY A 265 52.02 -25.38 -31.84
N ALA A 266 50.73 -25.57 -31.59
CA ALA A 266 49.67 -24.62 -31.89
C ALA A 266 48.75 -24.42 -30.69
N TRP A 267 48.23 -23.20 -30.56
CA TRP A 267 47.15 -22.88 -29.62
C TRP A 267 45.82 -22.98 -30.36
N ASN A 268 44.88 -23.68 -29.75
CA ASN A 268 43.50 -23.78 -30.19
C ASN A 268 42.68 -22.72 -29.44
N LEU A 269 41.82 -22.04 -30.18
CA LEU A 269 40.90 -21.06 -29.63
C LEU A 269 39.83 -21.75 -28.76
N PRO A 270 39.33 -21.10 -27.70
CA PRO A 270 38.14 -21.55 -26.98
C PRO A 270 36.96 -21.81 -27.93
N ARG A 271 36.15 -22.80 -27.60
CA ARG A 271 34.92 -23.12 -28.34
C ARG A 271 33.75 -23.28 -27.37
N PRO A 272 33.21 -22.16 -26.84
CA PRO A 272 32.01 -22.24 -26.03
C PRO A 272 30.82 -22.72 -26.89
N ASP A 273 29.82 -23.33 -26.26
CA ASP A 273 28.55 -23.68 -26.91
C ASP A 273 27.70 -22.40 -27.11
N VAL A 274 27.89 -21.69 -28.22
CA VAL A 274 27.33 -20.35 -28.41
C VAL A 274 25.81 -20.41 -28.58
N SER A 275 25.08 -19.88 -27.61
CA SER A 275 23.64 -19.64 -27.69
C SER A 275 23.36 -18.21 -28.14
N PRO A 276 22.43 -17.99 -29.10
CA PRO A 276 21.98 -16.66 -29.48
C PRO A 276 20.97 -16.07 -28.48
N ASP A 277 20.36 -16.89 -27.62
CA ASP A 277 19.36 -16.45 -26.64
C ASP A 277 20.05 -15.74 -25.45
N PRO A 278 19.78 -14.43 -25.22
CA PRO A 278 20.34 -13.70 -24.09
C PRO A 278 19.98 -14.28 -22.72
N LEU A 279 18.85 -14.99 -22.59
CA LEU A 279 18.39 -15.58 -21.34
C LEU A 279 19.09 -16.91 -21.03
N ASN A 280 19.43 -17.68 -22.05
CA ASN A 280 20.01 -19.01 -21.92
C ASN A 280 21.42 -19.10 -22.53
N LYS A 281 22.37 -18.39 -21.90
CA LYS A 281 23.81 -18.48 -22.24
C LYS A 281 24.56 -19.33 -21.23
N ASN A 282 25.46 -20.18 -21.71
CA ASN A 282 26.30 -20.99 -20.82
C ASN A 282 27.37 -20.12 -20.13
N ALA A 283 27.92 -20.64 -19.02
CA ALA A 283 28.89 -19.92 -18.19
C ALA A 283 30.20 -19.55 -18.92
N HIS A 284 30.68 -20.39 -19.85
CA HIS A 284 31.92 -20.14 -20.59
C HIS A 284 31.73 -19.04 -21.65
N GLN A 285 30.61 -19.05 -22.37
CA GLN A 285 30.24 -17.95 -23.28
C GLN A 285 30.14 -16.62 -22.53
N LEU A 286 29.46 -16.60 -21.39
CA LEU A 286 29.32 -15.39 -20.56
C LEU A 286 30.69 -14.89 -20.07
N LEU A 287 31.57 -15.79 -19.60
CA LEU A 287 32.93 -15.43 -19.19
C LEU A 287 33.70 -14.75 -20.34
N LEU A 288 33.65 -15.33 -21.54
CA LEU A 288 34.37 -14.80 -22.69
C LEU A 288 33.82 -13.45 -23.16
N GLU A 289 32.50 -13.31 -23.23
CA GLU A 289 31.85 -12.04 -23.57
C GLU A 289 32.15 -10.94 -22.53
N ASP A 290 32.12 -11.26 -21.24
CA ASP A 290 32.51 -10.34 -20.17
C ASP A 290 33.96 -9.85 -20.34
N VAL A 291 34.89 -10.79 -20.59
CA VAL A 291 36.31 -10.48 -20.80
C VAL A 291 36.52 -9.62 -22.04
N VAL A 292 35.75 -9.82 -23.11
CA VAL A 292 35.81 -8.98 -24.32
C VAL A 292 35.50 -7.51 -24.01
N GLU A 293 34.48 -7.26 -23.18
CA GLU A 293 34.12 -5.91 -22.76
C GLU A 293 35.18 -5.30 -21.84
N GLU A 294 35.71 -6.08 -20.89
CA GLU A 294 36.78 -5.61 -20.01
C GLU A 294 38.06 -5.27 -20.76
N LEU A 295 38.50 -6.10 -21.70
CA LEU A 295 39.68 -5.85 -22.55
C LEU A 295 39.50 -4.57 -23.38
N LEU A 296 38.28 -4.32 -23.86
CA LEU A 296 37.95 -3.12 -24.62
C LEU A 296 38.09 -1.86 -23.75
N VAL A 297 37.52 -1.87 -22.54
CA VAL A 297 37.65 -0.78 -21.56
C VAL A 297 39.11 -0.54 -21.20
N LEU A 298 39.86 -1.60 -20.88
CA LEU A 298 41.27 -1.49 -20.50
C LEU A 298 42.12 -0.89 -21.62
N ALA A 299 41.87 -1.28 -22.87
CA ALA A 299 42.53 -0.73 -24.04
C ALA A 299 42.14 0.75 -24.25
N TRP A 300 40.87 1.10 -24.05
CA TRP A 300 40.39 2.48 -24.17
C TRP A 300 40.95 3.42 -23.09
N GLN A 301 41.23 2.92 -21.90
CA GLN A 301 41.82 3.70 -20.81
C GLN A 301 43.34 3.93 -20.98
N ARG A 302 43.98 3.36 -22.01
CA ARG A 302 45.42 3.58 -22.28
C ARG A 302 45.70 4.99 -22.82
N THR A 303 46.97 5.35 -22.88
CA THR A 303 47.39 6.66 -23.42
C THR A 303 47.19 6.72 -24.94
N GLU A 304 47.00 7.91 -25.50
CA GLU A 304 46.82 8.07 -26.97
C GLU A 304 48.02 7.53 -27.76
N ALA A 305 49.25 7.69 -27.25
CA ALA A 305 50.45 7.12 -27.87
C ALA A 305 50.39 5.59 -27.95
N GLU A 306 49.82 4.92 -26.95
CA GLU A 306 49.63 3.47 -26.93
C GLU A 306 48.42 3.03 -27.77
N LYS A 307 47.47 3.93 -28.07
CA LYS A 307 46.33 3.66 -28.96
C LYS A 307 46.65 3.82 -30.43
N GLN A 308 47.67 4.62 -30.80
CA GLN A 308 48.07 4.85 -32.19
C GLN A 308 48.40 3.56 -32.96
N GLY A 309 48.76 2.47 -32.27
CA GLY A 309 48.96 1.14 -32.87
C GLY A 309 47.67 0.39 -33.23
N ILE A 310 46.50 0.89 -32.85
CA ILE A 310 45.20 0.21 -33.02
C ILE A 310 44.22 1.13 -33.77
N ALA A 311 44.56 1.44 -35.02
CA ALA A 311 43.78 2.34 -35.89
C ALA A 311 42.30 1.93 -36.12
N THR A 312 41.87 0.76 -35.66
CA THR A 312 40.53 0.18 -35.86
C THR A 312 39.71 -0.01 -34.57
N LEU A 313 40.20 0.41 -33.40
CA LEU A 313 39.43 0.30 -32.15
C LEU A 313 38.40 1.44 -32.06
N ILE A 314 37.19 1.21 -32.56
CA ILE A 314 36.06 2.11 -32.35
C ILE A 314 35.40 1.74 -31.02
N TYR A 315 35.54 2.62 -30.02
CA TYR A 315 34.83 2.48 -28.76
C TYR A 315 33.67 3.48 -28.69
N GLN A 316 32.44 2.97 -28.85
CA GLN A 316 31.20 3.74 -28.71
C GLN A 316 30.26 3.00 -27.75
N PRO A 317 30.56 3.06 -26.44
CA PRO A 317 29.75 2.41 -25.42
C PRO A 317 28.40 3.14 -25.30
N VAL A 318 27.33 2.37 -25.18
CA VAL A 318 25.98 2.90 -25.01
C VAL A 318 25.60 2.79 -23.51
N PRO A 319 25.25 3.89 -22.84
CA PRO A 319 24.81 3.85 -21.44
C PRO A 319 23.57 2.97 -21.24
N ALA A 320 23.60 2.09 -20.23
CA ALA A 320 22.52 1.13 -19.97
C ALA A 320 21.30 1.74 -19.24
N MET A 321 21.42 2.96 -18.71
CA MET A 321 20.39 3.54 -17.83
C MET A 321 19.00 3.62 -18.46
N ARG A 322 18.92 4.05 -19.73
CA ARG A 322 17.63 4.10 -20.44
C ARG A 322 17.00 2.73 -20.64
N ASP A 323 17.81 1.69 -20.83
CA ASP A 323 17.30 0.33 -20.98
C ASP A 323 16.81 -0.22 -19.63
N PHE A 324 17.49 0.09 -18.52
CA PHE A 324 16.98 -0.21 -17.18
C PHE A 324 15.63 0.48 -16.93
N GLU A 325 15.55 1.79 -17.20
CA GLU A 325 14.31 2.57 -17.04
C GLU A 325 13.18 2.02 -17.91
N ARG A 326 13.48 1.63 -19.16
CA ARG A 326 12.47 1.03 -20.07
C ARG A 326 12.02 -0.34 -19.58
N SER A 327 12.94 -1.22 -19.19
CA SER A 327 12.63 -2.57 -18.69
C SER A 327 11.84 -2.56 -17.39
N LEU A 328 12.03 -1.55 -16.55
CA LEU A 328 11.31 -1.38 -15.29
C LEU A 328 10.14 -0.38 -15.39
N GLY A 329 9.75 0.03 -16.60
CA GLY A 329 8.58 0.87 -16.81
C GLY A 329 8.64 2.23 -16.10
N SER A 330 9.84 2.79 -15.90
CA SER A 330 10.05 4.11 -15.29
C SER A 330 10.57 5.14 -16.29
N ILE A 331 10.58 4.86 -17.59
CA ILE A 331 11.03 5.85 -18.56
C ILE A 331 10.05 7.03 -18.62
N GLY A 332 10.55 8.25 -18.47
CA GLY A 332 9.73 9.47 -18.57
C GLY A 332 8.69 9.63 -17.46
N TYR A 333 8.96 9.12 -16.24
CA TYR A 333 8.09 9.34 -15.09
C TYR A 333 7.90 10.84 -14.81
N ASP A 334 6.80 11.18 -14.13
CA ASP A 334 6.44 12.57 -13.89
C ASP A 334 7.41 13.27 -12.92
N GLN A 335 8.12 14.28 -13.40
CA GLN A 335 9.10 15.04 -12.63
C GLN A 335 8.56 16.40 -12.19
N ALA A 336 9.02 16.91 -11.06
CA ALA A 336 8.68 18.24 -10.56
C ALA A 336 9.06 19.33 -11.58
N PRO A 337 8.25 20.41 -11.71
CA PRO A 337 8.54 21.50 -12.64
C PRO A 337 9.88 22.21 -12.43
N SER A 338 10.40 22.18 -11.20
CA SER A 338 11.72 22.72 -10.82
C SER A 338 12.86 21.84 -11.34
N ALA A 339 12.70 20.52 -11.29
CA ALA A 339 13.68 19.57 -11.78
C ALA A 339 13.84 19.61 -13.31
N ARG A 340 12.75 19.90 -14.04
CA ARG A 340 12.79 20.05 -15.51
C ARG A 340 13.66 21.21 -16.01
N ARG A 341 14.02 22.16 -15.15
CA ARG A 341 14.68 23.41 -15.54
C ARG A 341 16.17 23.48 -15.23
N ASN A 342 16.67 22.76 -14.22
CA ASN A 342 18.10 22.54 -13.91
C ASN A 342 18.19 21.79 -12.55
N VAL A 343 18.41 20.47 -12.55
CA VAL A 343 18.80 19.75 -11.34
C VAL A 343 20.31 19.81 -11.19
N ASP A 344 20.77 20.41 -10.11
CA ASP A 344 22.16 20.30 -9.69
C ASP A 344 22.40 18.92 -9.06
N LEU A 345 22.76 17.94 -9.90
CA LEU A 345 23.05 16.55 -9.51
C LEU A 345 24.23 16.41 -8.54
N THR A 346 24.94 17.50 -8.23
CA THR A 346 26.03 17.51 -7.24
C THR A 346 25.53 17.75 -5.81
N LYS A 347 24.30 18.24 -5.64
CA LYS A 347 23.71 18.43 -4.31
C LYS A 347 23.16 17.11 -3.78
N GLU A 348 23.52 16.80 -2.54
CA GLU A 348 22.88 15.70 -1.83
C GLU A 348 21.40 16.03 -1.60
N GLU A 349 20.54 15.11 -1.99
CA GLU A 349 19.10 15.22 -1.76
C GLU A 349 18.79 15.13 -0.27
N HIS A 350 17.70 15.75 0.16
CA HIS A 350 17.24 15.60 1.54
C HIS A 350 16.99 14.11 1.86
N PRO A 351 17.46 13.57 3.00
CA PRO A 351 17.32 12.14 3.35
C PRO A 351 15.87 11.61 3.36
N TYR A 352 14.88 12.50 3.51
CA TYR A 352 13.47 12.14 3.43
C TYR A 352 13.03 11.61 2.06
N TYR A 353 13.65 12.03 0.96
CA TYR A 353 13.37 11.42 -0.35
C TYR A 353 13.72 9.93 -0.34
N ALA A 354 14.93 9.60 0.12
CA ALA A 354 15.35 8.21 0.28
C ALA A 354 14.40 7.43 1.22
N SER A 355 13.98 8.06 2.30
CA SER A 355 13.08 7.46 3.32
C SER A 355 11.72 7.11 2.76
N LEU A 356 11.17 7.91 1.85
CA LEU A 356 9.95 7.58 1.12
C LEU A 356 10.18 6.59 -0.03
N GLY A 357 11.41 6.10 -0.22
CA GLY A 357 11.74 5.26 -1.38
C GLY A 357 11.70 6.04 -2.71
N ALA A 358 11.88 7.35 -2.68
CA ALA A 358 11.75 8.28 -3.79
C ALA A 358 13.09 8.99 -4.13
N VAL A 359 13.11 9.74 -5.23
CA VAL A 359 14.21 10.63 -5.63
C VAL A 359 13.76 12.08 -5.64
N GLY A 360 14.71 13.01 -5.60
CA GLY A 360 14.46 14.43 -5.38
C GLY A 360 13.72 15.15 -6.51
N ASP A 361 13.75 14.60 -7.72
CA ASP A 361 13.11 15.15 -8.92
C ASP A 361 11.67 14.67 -9.15
N PHE A 362 11.14 13.78 -8.31
CA PHE A 362 9.76 13.32 -8.39
C PHE A 362 8.75 14.46 -8.35
N SER A 363 7.70 14.37 -9.17
CA SER A 363 6.54 15.24 -9.00
C SER A 363 5.89 15.02 -7.64
N ASP A 364 5.09 16.00 -7.23
CA ASP A 364 4.41 15.93 -5.94
C ASP A 364 3.42 14.74 -5.90
N ALA A 365 2.86 14.34 -7.05
CA ALA A 365 1.96 13.20 -7.14
C ALA A 365 2.70 11.89 -6.88
N LEU A 366 3.91 11.76 -7.44
CA LEU A 366 4.77 10.60 -7.18
C LEU A 366 5.29 10.55 -5.75
N LEU A 367 5.54 11.69 -5.08
CA LEU A 367 5.84 11.70 -3.65
C LEU A 367 4.65 11.23 -2.82
N GLY A 368 3.45 11.69 -3.17
CA GLY A 368 2.21 11.21 -2.55
C GLY A 368 2.04 9.70 -2.72
N PHE A 369 2.27 9.18 -3.92
CA PHE A 369 2.23 7.73 -4.22
C PHE A 369 3.29 6.96 -3.44
N ALA A 370 4.52 7.46 -3.37
CA ALA A 370 5.60 6.82 -2.64
C ALA A 370 5.30 6.71 -1.13
N TYR A 371 4.73 7.76 -0.54
CA TYR A 371 4.22 7.72 0.84
C TYR A 371 3.13 6.65 1.02
N ASP A 372 2.12 6.61 0.16
CA ASP A 372 1.01 5.64 0.31
C ASP A 372 1.52 4.21 0.25
N ARG A 373 2.45 3.92 -0.67
CA ARG A 373 3.07 2.60 -0.79
C ARG A 373 3.93 2.23 0.41
N GLN A 374 4.72 3.16 0.95
CA GLN A 374 5.47 2.93 2.18
C GLN A 374 4.54 2.71 3.37
N ALA A 375 3.46 3.48 3.49
CA ALA A 375 2.50 3.36 4.59
C ALA A 375 1.75 2.02 4.57
N GLU A 376 1.42 1.52 3.38
CA GLU A 376 0.76 0.23 3.18
C GLU A 376 1.71 -0.96 3.43
N CYS A 377 2.96 -0.87 2.99
CA CYS A 377 3.93 -1.95 3.10
C CYS A 377 4.66 -2.01 4.45
N ASP A 378 4.81 -0.86 5.11
CA ASP A 378 5.57 -0.71 6.35
C ASP A 378 4.81 0.13 7.40
N PRO A 379 3.67 -0.38 7.90
CA PRO A 379 2.78 0.35 8.81
C PRO A 379 3.46 0.79 10.12
N ILE A 380 4.51 0.09 10.56
CA ILE A 380 5.25 0.40 11.79
C ILE A 380 5.95 1.76 11.69
N ASN A 381 6.45 2.13 10.50
CA ASN A 381 7.21 3.36 10.27
C ASN A 381 6.37 4.48 9.66
N VAL A 382 5.04 4.33 9.57
CA VAL A 382 4.13 5.38 9.08
C VAL A 382 4.36 6.74 9.76
N PRO A 383 4.54 6.85 11.09
CA PRO A 383 4.82 8.14 11.73
C PRO A 383 6.08 8.83 11.21
N TYR A 384 7.08 8.05 10.79
CA TYR A 384 8.30 8.58 10.19
C TYR A 384 8.09 9.00 8.72
N TYR A 385 7.38 8.19 7.93
CA TYR A 385 7.06 8.55 6.55
C TYR A 385 6.15 9.77 6.48
N PHE A 386 5.23 9.92 7.43
CA PHE A 386 4.35 11.08 7.51
C PHE A 386 5.13 12.35 7.85
N GLU A 387 6.07 12.27 8.79
CA GLU A 387 7.03 13.34 9.09
C GLU A 387 7.84 13.73 7.84
N ALA A 388 8.36 12.74 7.12
CA ALA A 388 9.10 12.96 5.88
C ALA A 388 8.24 13.68 4.82
N LEU A 389 6.97 13.30 4.67
CA LEU A 389 6.04 13.94 3.75
C LEU A 389 5.72 15.39 4.17
N GLN A 390 5.50 15.64 5.47
CA GLN A 390 5.26 16.97 6.02
C GLN A 390 6.43 17.93 5.72
N ASP A 391 7.66 17.50 6.03
CA ASP A 391 8.86 18.30 5.81
C ASP A 391 9.09 18.58 4.31
N LEU A 392 8.89 17.58 3.45
CA LEU A 392 9.01 17.75 2.00
C LEU A 392 7.92 18.67 1.44
N ALA A 393 6.69 18.58 1.94
CA ALA A 393 5.58 19.47 1.57
C ALA A 393 5.88 20.93 1.91
N GLN A 394 6.45 21.16 3.10
CA GLN A 394 6.89 22.49 3.54
C GLN A 394 8.07 22.99 2.72
N GLY A 395 9.12 22.19 2.57
CA GLY A 395 10.34 22.54 1.84
C GLY A 395 10.12 22.84 0.37
N ARG A 396 9.16 22.14 -0.28
CA ARG A 396 8.75 22.41 -1.67
C ARG A 396 7.73 23.53 -1.82
N GLN A 397 7.10 23.98 -0.72
CA GLN A 397 5.94 24.87 -0.74
C GLN A 397 4.80 24.36 -1.67
N SER A 398 4.56 23.04 -1.65
CA SER A 398 3.57 22.40 -2.53
C SER A 398 2.19 22.39 -1.88
N GLU A 399 1.23 23.08 -2.50
CA GLU A 399 -0.17 23.10 -2.06
C GLU A 399 -0.81 21.69 -2.09
N MET A 400 -0.47 20.89 -3.10
CA MET A 400 -1.02 19.54 -3.24
C MET A 400 -0.52 18.62 -2.12
N LEU A 401 0.79 18.67 -1.81
CA LEU A 401 1.33 17.88 -0.69
C LEU A 401 0.83 18.39 0.65
N GLN A 402 0.69 19.71 0.83
CA GLN A 402 0.12 20.29 2.05
C GLN A 402 -1.33 19.86 2.25
N THR A 403 -2.13 19.84 1.19
CA THR A 403 -3.51 19.33 1.21
C THR A 403 -3.53 17.86 1.60
N LYS A 404 -2.67 17.03 0.99
CA LYS A 404 -2.55 15.61 1.34
C LYS A 404 -2.16 15.40 2.81
N VAL A 405 -1.18 16.16 3.29
CA VAL A 405 -0.74 16.15 4.69
C VAL A 405 -1.90 16.51 5.63
N ALA A 406 -2.66 17.57 5.31
CA ALA A 406 -3.81 17.99 6.10
C ALA A 406 -4.91 16.93 6.14
N THR A 407 -5.19 16.27 5.01
CA THR A 407 -6.14 15.16 4.91
C THR A 407 -5.68 13.95 5.74
N LEU A 408 -4.40 13.58 5.67
CA LEU A 408 -3.87 12.47 6.46
C LEU A 408 -3.91 12.79 7.97
N ALA A 409 -3.59 14.02 8.35
CA ALA A 409 -3.70 14.48 9.73
C ALA A 409 -5.14 14.42 10.25
N SER A 410 -6.13 14.82 9.44
CA SER A 410 -7.54 14.73 9.83
C SER A 410 -8.06 13.29 9.93
N GLN A 411 -7.48 12.37 9.15
CA GLN A 411 -7.68 10.92 9.27
C GLN A 411 -6.95 10.30 10.48
N GLY A 412 -6.24 11.11 11.27
CA GLY A 412 -5.60 10.68 12.52
C GLY A 412 -4.15 10.22 12.37
N GLN A 413 -3.50 10.45 11.22
CA GLN A 413 -2.05 10.21 11.09
C GLN A 413 -1.24 11.18 11.94
N LEU A 414 -0.20 10.67 12.60
CA LEU A 414 0.63 11.41 13.54
C LEU A 414 2.10 11.24 13.20
N SER A 415 2.87 12.33 13.24
CA SER A 415 4.32 12.28 13.04
C SER A 415 5.04 11.89 14.33
N ARG A 416 6.31 11.46 14.25
CA ARG A 416 7.11 11.23 15.48
C ARG A 416 7.31 12.54 16.25
N LYS A 417 7.41 13.68 15.55
CA LYS A 417 7.48 15.02 16.16
C LYS A 417 6.21 15.35 16.95
N ASP A 418 5.03 15.01 16.43
CA ASP A 418 3.74 15.21 17.15
C ASP A 418 3.68 14.37 18.42
N ILE A 419 4.07 13.11 18.33
CA ILE A 419 4.10 12.18 19.47
C ILE A 419 5.10 12.66 20.53
N ALA A 420 6.32 13.05 20.13
CA ALA A 420 7.34 13.55 21.05
C ALA A 420 6.91 14.84 21.76
N ARG A 421 6.26 15.75 21.02
CA ARG A 421 5.67 16.98 21.58
C ARG A 421 4.56 16.66 22.57
N ALA A 422 3.73 15.65 22.31
CA ALA A 422 2.67 15.24 23.22
C ALA A 422 3.19 14.65 24.54
N TYR A 423 4.25 13.82 24.51
CA TYR A 423 4.92 13.36 25.74
C TYR A 423 5.53 14.55 26.52
N SER A 424 6.22 15.44 25.81
CA SER A 424 6.88 16.60 26.41
C SER A 424 5.88 17.54 27.08
N TYR A 425 4.67 17.69 26.52
CA TYR A 425 3.60 18.50 27.09
C TYR A 425 3.23 18.04 28.51
N PHE A 426 3.12 16.72 28.74
CA PHE A 426 2.85 16.16 30.08
C PHE A 426 4.08 16.09 30.99
N GLY A 427 5.24 16.57 30.53
CA GLY A 427 6.50 16.58 31.28
C GLY A 427 7.26 15.26 31.22
N PHE A 428 6.94 14.38 30.26
CA PHE A 428 7.64 13.13 30.05
C PHE A 428 8.77 13.28 29.05
N ASP A 429 9.89 12.60 29.29
CA ASP A 429 10.95 12.48 28.29
C ASP A 429 10.53 11.45 27.22
N PRO A 430 10.40 11.84 25.94
CA PRO A 430 10.03 10.94 24.85
C PRO A 430 10.93 9.70 24.73
N LYS A 431 12.19 9.77 25.18
CA LYS A 431 13.12 8.62 25.17
C LYS A 431 12.70 7.50 26.09
N HIS A 432 11.93 7.81 27.14
CA HIS A 432 11.43 6.85 28.12
C HIS A 432 9.96 6.47 27.88
N ALA A 433 9.39 6.81 26.71
CA ALA A 433 7.99 6.55 26.36
C ALA A 433 7.56 5.08 26.54
N GLY A 434 8.47 4.12 26.30
CA GLY A 434 8.20 2.69 26.48
C GLY A 434 8.04 2.24 27.94
N ALA A 435 8.57 2.99 28.90
CA ALA A 435 8.45 2.69 30.34
C ALA A 435 7.23 3.37 30.98
N ILE A 436 6.60 4.31 30.28
CA ILE A 436 5.46 5.07 30.80
C ILE A 436 4.19 4.28 30.50
N THR A 437 3.46 3.91 31.55
CA THR A 437 2.15 3.25 31.44
C THR A 437 1.04 4.26 31.23
N ASP A 438 -0.09 3.80 30.68
CA ASP A 438 -1.24 4.65 30.43
C ASP A 438 -1.78 5.27 31.73
N ASP A 439 -1.74 4.53 32.85
CA ASP A 439 -2.17 5.01 34.17
C ASP A 439 -1.34 6.22 34.66
N ILE A 440 -0.04 6.25 34.37
CA ILE A 440 0.83 7.38 34.72
C ILE A 440 0.43 8.61 33.91
N ILE A 441 0.11 8.43 32.61
CA ILE A 441 -0.33 9.51 31.73
C ILE A 441 -1.69 10.04 32.19
N VAL A 442 -2.64 9.16 32.51
CA VAL A 442 -3.96 9.53 33.05
C VAL A 442 -3.82 10.28 34.37
N SER A 443 -3.01 9.79 35.29
CA SER A 443 -2.78 10.44 36.60
C SER A 443 -2.20 11.84 36.42
N GLN A 444 -1.24 12.00 35.51
CA GLN A 444 -0.65 13.30 35.20
C GLN A 444 -1.66 14.26 34.58
N PHE A 445 -2.49 13.78 33.65
CA PHE A 445 -3.59 14.55 33.06
C PHE A 445 -4.58 15.01 34.13
N GLN A 446 -5.05 14.09 34.97
CA GLN A 446 -6.01 14.37 36.05
C GLN A 446 -5.45 15.34 37.08
N SER A 447 -4.16 15.26 37.40
CA SER A 447 -3.52 16.17 38.35
C SER A 447 -3.44 17.62 37.85
N ARG A 448 -3.31 17.82 36.53
CA ARG A 448 -3.18 19.15 35.92
C ARG A 448 -4.52 19.78 35.54
N LEU A 449 -5.55 18.96 35.34
CA LEU A 449 -6.88 19.38 34.91
C LEU A 449 -7.53 20.48 35.77
N PRO A 450 -7.42 20.49 37.12
CA PRO A 450 -8.00 21.54 37.96
C PRO A 450 -7.33 22.91 37.80
N ASP A 451 -6.06 22.93 37.36
CA ASP A 451 -5.22 24.13 37.35
C ASP A 451 -5.21 24.86 35.99
N VAL A 452 -5.95 24.35 34.99
CA VAL A 452 -5.97 24.89 33.61
C VAL A 452 -7.32 25.49 33.23
N GLY A 453 -7.29 26.57 32.44
CA GLY A 453 -8.49 27.24 31.95
C GLY A 453 -9.18 26.49 30.79
N PRO A 454 -10.43 26.86 30.42
CA PRO A 454 -11.24 26.09 29.45
C PRO A 454 -10.59 25.82 28.09
N SER A 455 -9.85 26.77 27.51
CA SER A 455 -9.18 26.55 26.22
C SER A 455 -7.97 25.61 26.34
N GLN A 456 -7.24 25.69 27.45
CA GLN A 456 -6.08 24.83 27.73
C GLN A 456 -6.53 23.41 28.07
N THR A 457 -7.71 23.25 28.65
CA THR A 457 -8.32 21.94 28.87
C THR A 457 -8.58 21.21 27.55
N GLU A 458 -9.09 21.91 26.53
CA GLU A 458 -9.33 21.30 25.22
C GLU A 458 -8.03 20.97 24.50
N GLU A 459 -7.04 21.87 24.55
CA GLU A 459 -5.69 21.58 24.05
C GLU A 459 -5.09 20.35 24.75
N MET A 460 -5.17 20.28 26.08
CA MET A 460 -4.66 19.16 26.85
C MET A 460 -5.36 17.84 26.53
N ARG A 461 -6.67 17.87 26.23
CA ARG A 461 -7.41 16.70 25.76
C ARG A 461 -7.00 16.27 24.37
N GLU A 462 -6.76 17.20 23.45
CA GLU A 462 -6.24 16.87 22.10
C GLU A 462 -4.84 16.25 22.18
N VAL A 463 -3.98 16.76 23.08
CA VAL A 463 -2.67 16.15 23.33
C VAL A 463 -2.82 14.74 23.93
N LEU A 464 -3.77 14.53 24.86
CA LEU A 464 -4.06 13.20 25.40
C LEU A 464 -4.59 12.25 24.31
N ARG A 465 -5.45 12.75 23.41
CA ARG A 465 -5.98 12.01 22.26
C ARG A 465 -4.88 11.60 21.29
N THR A 466 -3.90 12.47 21.06
CA THR A 466 -2.69 12.17 20.28
C THR A 466 -1.92 10.99 20.88
N LEU A 467 -1.69 10.99 22.20
CA LEU A 467 -1.05 9.87 22.89
C LEU A 467 -1.90 8.59 22.81
N GLY A 468 -3.21 8.70 23.02
CA GLY A 468 -4.16 7.60 22.91
C GLY A 468 -4.10 6.92 21.54
N ARG A 469 -4.19 7.69 20.46
CA ARG A 469 -4.07 7.20 19.09
C ARG A 469 -2.72 6.54 18.83
N SER A 470 -1.62 7.20 19.22
CA SER A 470 -0.26 6.69 18.97
C SER A 470 0.00 5.33 19.64
N ARG A 471 -0.59 5.12 20.83
CA ARG A 471 -0.45 3.89 21.62
C ARG A 471 -1.55 2.87 21.34
N LYS A 472 -2.55 3.21 20.51
CA LYS A 472 -3.81 2.47 20.34
C LYS A 472 -4.48 2.19 21.69
N SER A 473 -4.42 3.15 22.62
CA SER A 473 -4.94 3.03 23.97
C SER A 473 -6.35 3.60 24.07
N ARG A 474 -7.31 2.70 24.25
CA ARG A 474 -8.72 3.08 24.49
C ARG A 474 -8.89 3.90 25.77
N VAL A 475 -8.11 3.61 26.81
CA VAL A 475 -8.21 4.32 28.09
C VAL A 475 -7.86 5.80 27.92
N LEU A 476 -6.77 6.10 27.21
CA LEU A 476 -6.37 7.48 26.94
C LEU A 476 -7.35 8.18 25.99
N GLU A 477 -7.86 7.48 24.96
CA GLU A 477 -8.87 8.03 24.06
C GLU A 477 -10.20 8.34 24.77
N GLN A 478 -10.66 7.46 25.65
CA GLN A 478 -11.87 7.65 26.47
C GLN A 478 -11.70 8.78 27.49
N THR A 479 -10.54 8.83 28.15
CA THR A 479 -10.21 9.91 29.09
C THR A 479 -10.18 11.27 28.37
N ALA A 480 -9.78 11.29 27.10
CA ALA A 480 -9.77 12.49 26.26
C ALA A 480 -11.15 12.85 25.66
N SER A 481 -12.13 11.94 25.63
CA SER A 481 -13.40 12.12 24.88
C SER A 481 -14.56 12.69 25.72
N ASN A 482 -14.36 12.99 27.01
CA ASN A 482 -15.41 13.44 27.94
C ASN A 482 -16.61 12.50 28.07
N MET A 483 -16.51 11.24 27.64
CA MET A 483 -17.61 10.28 27.77
C MET A 483 -17.62 9.64 29.15
N ILE A 484 -18.70 9.86 29.89
CA ILE A 484 -19.00 9.17 31.14
C ILE A 484 -19.60 7.82 30.75
N GLU A 485 -18.91 6.71 31.01
CA GLU A 485 -19.38 5.36 30.59
C GLU A 485 -19.69 4.42 31.77
N THR A 486 -19.28 4.77 32.98
CA THR A 486 -19.42 3.90 34.16
C THR A 486 -20.24 4.58 35.24
N TYR A 487 -20.99 3.79 36.01
CA TYR A 487 -21.80 4.26 37.13
C TYR A 487 -21.02 5.11 38.15
N SER A 488 -19.80 4.70 38.52
CA SER A 488 -18.94 5.45 39.45
C SER A 488 -18.53 6.82 38.89
N HIS A 489 -18.10 6.89 37.63
CA HIS A 489 -17.77 8.16 36.98
C HIS A 489 -19.01 9.07 36.80
N ALA A 490 -20.20 8.50 36.57
CA ALA A 490 -21.44 9.26 36.45
C ALA A 490 -21.84 9.93 37.76
N LEU A 491 -21.74 9.20 38.88
CA LEU A 491 -21.96 9.74 40.22
C LEU A 491 -20.91 10.81 40.57
N ALA A 492 -19.63 10.53 40.33
CA ALA A 492 -18.55 11.48 40.58
C ALA A 492 -18.71 12.78 39.78
N TRP A 493 -19.13 12.69 38.51
CA TRP A 493 -19.39 13.87 37.69
C TRP A 493 -20.56 14.70 38.22
N LEU A 494 -21.64 14.07 38.71
CA LEU A 494 -22.76 14.78 39.35
C LEU A 494 -22.42 15.31 40.76
N GLY A 495 -21.34 14.81 41.38
CA GLY A 495 -21.03 15.08 42.78
C GLY A 495 -21.95 14.32 43.75
N ALA A 496 -22.51 13.20 43.30
CA ALA A 496 -23.45 12.37 44.05
C ALA A 496 -22.76 11.13 44.66
N GLU A 497 -23.33 10.60 45.74
CA GLU A 497 -22.91 9.35 46.36
C GLU A 497 -23.85 8.21 45.96
N GLU A 498 -23.43 6.95 46.17
CA GLU A 498 -24.18 5.78 45.71
C GLU A 498 -25.60 5.70 46.30
N TYR A 499 -25.78 6.21 47.53
CA TYR A 499 -27.05 6.25 48.26
C TYR A 499 -27.85 7.54 48.06
N THR A 500 -27.39 8.48 47.22
CA THR A 500 -28.14 9.70 46.94
C THR A 500 -29.43 9.36 46.21
N GLU A 501 -30.58 9.76 46.77
CA GLU A 501 -31.92 9.52 46.22
C GLU A 501 -32.12 10.18 44.83
N ASP A 502 -32.96 9.58 43.99
CA ASP A 502 -33.10 9.94 42.58
C ASP A 502 -33.58 11.40 42.36
N GLU A 503 -34.39 11.95 43.27
CA GLU A 503 -34.83 13.35 43.24
C GLU A 503 -33.66 14.33 43.37
N PHE A 504 -32.66 13.99 44.19
CA PHE A 504 -31.47 14.80 44.37
C PHE A 504 -30.50 14.65 43.20
N ILE A 505 -30.44 13.47 42.57
CA ILE A 505 -29.69 13.25 41.33
C ILE A 505 -30.22 14.16 40.21
N ILE A 506 -31.54 14.27 40.07
CA ILE A 506 -32.19 15.17 39.10
C ILE A 506 -31.84 16.65 39.40
N ALA A 507 -31.89 17.05 40.67
CA ALA A 507 -31.55 18.41 41.08
C ALA A 507 -30.08 18.74 40.78
N MET A 508 -29.14 17.85 41.10
CA MET A 508 -27.71 18.00 40.80
C MET A 508 -27.42 18.11 39.30
N PHE A 509 -28.09 17.29 38.49
CA PHE A 509 -28.03 17.40 37.03
C PHE A 509 -28.52 18.77 36.56
N THR A 510 -29.65 19.24 37.07
CA THR A 510 -30.29 20.49 36.64
C THR A 510 -29.40 21.69 36.98
N ILE A 511 -28.84 21.73 38.19
CA ILE A 511 -27.90 22.78 38.62
C ILE A 511 -26.67 22.83 37.69
N LYS A 512 -26.07 21.69 37.37
CA LYS A 512 -24.89 21.64 36.49
C LYS A 512 -25.15 22.04 35.04
N VAL A 513 -26.38 21.83 34.55
CA VAL A 513 -26.80 22.25 33.20
C VAL A 513 -27.15 23.74 33.19
N ASP A 514 -27.74 24.26 34.26
CA ASP A 514 -28.01 25.69 34.41
C ASP A 514 -26.73 26.53 34.57
N GLU A 515 -25.68 25.96 35.18
CA GLU A 515 -24.36 26.59 35.29
C GLU A 515 -23.60 26.66 33.96
N ASP A 516 -23.68 25.60 33.13
CA ASP A 516 -23.08 25.56 31.80
C ASP A 516 -23.91 24.68 30.84
N SER A 517 -24.50 25.32 29.83
CA SER A 517 -25.32 24.66 28.81
C SER A 517 -24.58 23.59 28.01
N ASN A 518 -23.25 23.60 27.98
CA ASN A 518 -22.46 22.55 27.32
C ASN A 518 -22.49 21.21 28.07
N ASN A 519 -22.91 21.22 29.35
CA ASN A 519 -23.02 20.00 30.16
C ASN A 519 -24.28 19.19 29.86
N ILE A 520 -25.20 19.67 29.02
CA ILE A 520 -26.49 19.00 28.81
C ILE A 520 -26.34 17.59 28.20
N THR A 521 -25.44 17.42 27.23
CA THR A 521 -25.19 16.14 26.57
C THR A 521 -24.49 15.17 27.50
N ILE A 522 -23.43 15.63 28.17
CA ILE A 522 -22.65 14.84 29.15
C ILE A 522 -23.52 14.45 30.36
N GLY A 523 -24.31 15.39 30.86
CA GLY A 523 -25.19 15.17 32.00
C GLY A 523 -26.34 14.21 31.69
N ARG A 524 -26.92 14.26 30.49
CA ARG A 524 -27.93 13.29 30.05
C ARG A 524 -27.36 11.88 29.93
N GLN A 525 -26.11 11.75 29.47
CA GLN A 525 -25.40 10.47 29.44
C GLN A 525 -25.12 9.93 30.85
N ALA A 526 -24.62 10.77 31.76
CA ALA A 526 -24.41 10.40 33.16
C ALA A 526 -25.73 9.93 33.82
N LEU A 527 -26.81 10.67 33.59
CA LEU A 527 -28.12 10.39 34.15
C LEU A 527 -28.71 9.08 33.59
N SER A 528 -28.48 8.78 32.30
CA SER A 528 -28.87 7.50 31.69
C SER A 528 -28.17 6.32 32.35
N ILE A 529 -26.85 6.41 32.55
CA ILE A 529 -26.07 5.33 33.17
C ILE A 529 -26.51 5.07 34.62
N ILE A 530 -26.83 6.13 35.36
CA ILE A 530 -27.36 6.01 36.72
C ILE A 530 -28.76 5.38 36.71
N ALA A 531 -29.63 5.81 35.79
CA ALA A 531 -30.97 5.24 35.62
C ALA A 531 -30.93 3.74 35.31
N ASP A 532 -30.08 3.34 34.36
CA ASP A 532 -29.90 1.94 33.95
C ASP A 532 -29.31 1.08 35.08
N ALA A 533 -28.27 1.58 35.77
CA ALA A 533 -27.61 0.85 36.86
C ALA A 533 -28.54 0.65 38.07
N ARG A 534 -29.37 1.65 38.39
CA ARG A 534 -30.34 1.59 39.50
C ARG A 534 -31.67 0.94 39.10
N ARG A 535 -31.91 0.73 37.80
CA ARG A 535 -33.22 0.38 37.22
C ARG A 535 -34.31 1.36 37.68
N SER A 536 -33.98 2.65 37.67
CA SER A 536 -34.87 3.70 38.16
C SER A 536 -35.83 4.16 37.07
N GLU A 537 -37.08 3.72 37.18
CA GLU A 537 -38.20 4.23 36.38
C GLU A 537 -38.36 5.75 36.55
N HIS A 538 -38.02 6.28 37.72
CA HIS A 538 -38.08 7.71 38.03
C HIS A 538 -37.11 8.51 37.16
N LEU A 539 -35.83 8.12 37.12
CA LEU A 539 -34.81 8.79 36.31
C LEU A 539 -35.04 8.60 34.80
N HIS A 540 -35.50 7.42 34.37
CA HIS A 540 -35.90 7.19 32.98
C HIS A 540 -37.06 8.09 32.55
N SER A 541 -38.08 8.25 33.41
CA SER A 541 -39.20 9.13 33.12
C SER A 541 -38.78 10.60 32.97
N PHE A 542 -37.82 11.06 33.78
CA PHE A 542 -37.26 12.41 33.67
C PHE A 542 -36.44 12.58 32.38
N LEU A 543 -35.64 11.59 32.00
CA LEU A 543 -34.86 11.61 30.74
C LEU A 543 -35.75 11.74 29.50
N VAL A 544 -36.92 11.10 29.50
CA VAL A 544 -37.88 11.14 28.39
C VAL A 544 -38.74 12.41 28.42
N SER A 545 -39.25 12.80 29.60
CA SER A 545 -40.25 13.88 29.72
C SER A 545 -39.64 15.28 29.91
N GLY A 546 -38.41 15.38 30.40
CA GLY A 546 -37.76 16.65 30.74
C GLY A 546 -38.40 17.40 31.92
N GLN A 547 -39.33 16.78 32.64
CA GLN A 547 -40.00 17.37 33.79
C GLN A 547 -39.97 16.42 35.01
N PRO A 548 -39.85 16.95 36.24
CA PRO A 548 -39.91 16.12 37.44
C PRO A 548 -41.31 15.50 37.59
N PRO A 549 -41.43 14.22 37.98
CA PRO A 549 -42.73 13.57 38.19
C PRO A 549 -43.52 14.26 39.31
N GLN A 550 -44.72 14.77 39.03
CA GLN A 550 -45.59 15.41 40.03
C GLN A 550 -46.36 14.38 40.86
N ALA A 551 -46.54 14.65 42.16
CA ALA A 551 -47.29 13.80 43.09
C ALA A 551 -48.76 13.61 42.65
N ARG A 552 -49.24 12.35 42.65
CA ARG A 552 -50.60 11.97 42.19
C ARG A 552 -51.68 12.32 43.24
N MET A 553 -52.77 12.96 42.81
CA MET A 553 -54.02 13.18 43.58
C MET A 553 -54.85 11.89 43.63
N GLU A 554 -55.42 11.51 44.78
CA GLU A 554 -56.20 10.28 44.93
C GLU A 554 -57.59 10.36 44.25
N ARG A 555 -58.02 9.26 43.61
CA ARG A 555 -59.31 9.19 42.86
C ARG A 555 -60.52 9.67 43.68
N LYS A 556 -60.56 9.29 44.96
CA LYS A 556 -61.68 9.64 45.85
C LYS A 556 -61.77 11.15 46.11
N GLU A 557 -60.61 11.78 46.23
CA GLU A 557 -60.49 13.22 46.39
C GLU A 557 -60.92 13.94 45.11
N ALA A 558 -60.50 13.44 43.95
CA ALA A 558 -60.92 13.96 42.66
C ALA A 558 -62.44 13.83 42.43
N LEU A 559 -63.06 12.68 42.73
CA LEU A 559 -64.52 12.47 42.59
C LEU A 559 -65.36 13.42 43.47
N ARG A 560 -64.91 13.66 44.71
CA ARG A 560 -65.55 14.62 45.63
C ARG A 560 -65.55 16.03 45.08
N MET A 561 -64.48 16.45 44.40
CA MET A 561 -64.41 17.78 43.80
C MET A 561 -65.43 17.98 42.67
N PHE A 562 -65.84 16.91 41.97
CA PHE A 562 -66.89 16.94 40.95
C PHE A 562 -68.30 16.65 41.50
N GLY A 563 -68.47 16.60 42.83
CA GLY A 563 -69.76 16.37 43.48
C GLY A 563 -70.36 14.99 43.21
N GLN A 564 -69.53 14.00 42.85
CA GLN A 564 -69.96 12.63 42.56
C GLN A 564 -69.66 11.68 43.73
N ASP A 565 -70.51 10.66 43.89
CA ASP A 565 -70.30 9.61 44.88
C ASP A 565 -69.01 8.82 44.62
N GLU A 566 -68.42 8.29 45.68
CA GLU A 566 -67.10 7.60 45.65
C GLU A 566 -67.06 6.41 44.67
N ASP A 567 -68.21 5.86 44.28
CA ASP A 567 -68.37 4.70 43.39
C ASP A 567 -69.07 5.02 42.06
N ALA A 568 -69.26 6.29 41.71
CA ALA A 568 -69.96 6.68 40.48
C ALA A 568 -69.19 6.23 39.21
N LYS A 569 -69.91 5.64 38.25
CA LYS A 569 -69.40 5.41 36.88
C LYS A 569 -69.42 6.74 36.13
N ILE A 570 -68.24 7.31 35.91
CA ILE A 570 -68.10 8.58 35.20
C ILE A 570 -68.45 8.39 33.73
N ASP A 571 -69.35 9.22 33.23
CA ASP A 571 -69.61 9.41 31.80
C ASP A 571 -68.68 10.52 31.27
N LEU A 572 -67.82 10.17 30.31
CA LEU A 572 -66.75 11.03 29.80
C LEU A 572 -67.27 12.27 29.09
N ASP A 573 -68.42 12.17 28.42
CA ASP A 573 -69.01 13.27 27.67
C ASP A 573 -69.57 14.35 28.61
N ASN A 574 -69.96 13.95 29.83
CA ASN A 574 -70.38 14.87 30.87
C ASN A 574 -69.18 15.49 31.61
N LEU A 575 -68.06 14.76 31.80
CA LEU A 575 -66.90 15.25 32.55
C LEU A 575 -66.24 16.47 31.88
N GLU A 576 -66.10 16.48 30.55
CA GLU A 576 -65.60 17.64 29.81
C GLU A 576 -66.55 18.84 29.96
N THR A 577 -67.86 18.59 29.85
CA THR A 577 -68.89 19.63 30.00
C THR A 577 -68.88 20.24 31.41
N TYR A 578 -68.71 19.42 32.46
CA TYR A 578 -68.57 19.89 33.84
C TYR A 578 -67.29 20.69 34.06
N TYR A 579 -66.17 20.26 33.50
CA TYR A 579 -64.90 20.99 33.59
C TYR A 579 -65.02 22.38 32.96
N GLN A 580 -65.61 22.48 31.76
CA GLN A 580 -65.82 23.76 31.09
C GLN A 580 -66.81 24.68 31.84
N LEU A 581 -67.78 24.12 32.58
CA LEU A 581 -68.75 24.90 33.35
C LEU A 581 -68.16 25.54 34.62
N TYR A 582 -67.24 24.84 35.29
CA TYR A 582 -66.68 25.24 36.60
C TYR A 582 -65.28 25.87 36.54
N LYS A 583 -64.60 25.84 35.38
CA LYS A 583 -63.26 26.43 35.19
C LYS A 583 -63.20 27.94 35.50
N ASP A 584 -64.33 28.62 35.38
CA ASP A 584 -64.46 30.06 35.60
C ASP A 584 -65.18 30.42 36.91
N ASP A 585 -65.50 29.43 37.77
CA ASP A 585 -66.12 29.67 39.07
C ASP A 585 -65.08 30.20 40.08
N PRO A 586 -65.27 31.40 40.66
CA PRO A 586 -64.34 31.98 41.62
C PRO A 586 -64.34 31.30 43.00
N SER A 587 -65.25 30.36 43.27
CA SER A 587 -65.34 29.62 44.53
C SER A 587 -64.50 28.33 44.58
N VAL A 588 -63.86 27.95 43.48
CA VAL A 588 -63.09 26.70 43.34
C VAL A 588 -61.59 26.98 43.15
N ASN A 589 -60.71 26.23 43.84
CA ASN A 589 -59.27 26.31 43.61
C ASN A 589 -58.92 25.67 42.25
N LYS A 590 -58.63 26.50 41.24
CA LYS A 590 -58.36 26.08 39.86
C LYS A 590 -57.26 25.03 39.75
N GLY A 591 -56.19 25.16 40.55
CA GLY A 591 -55.06 24.23 40.51
C GLY A 591 -55.40 22.84 41.04
N ASP A 592 -56.32 22.73 42.00
CA ASP A 592 -56.74 21.43 42.54
C ASP A 592 -57.83 20.80 41.68
N PHE A 593 -58.69 21.62 41.06
CA PHE A 593 -59.72 21.17 40.13
C PHE A 593 -59.13 20.65 38.79
N GLU A 594 -58.08 21.28 38.27
CA GLU A 594 -57.33 20.78 37.11
C GLU A 594 -56.63 19.44 37.40
N LYS A 595 -56.04 19.29 38.59
CA LYS A 595 -55.44 18.01 39.03
C LYS A 595 -56.49 16.91 39.18
N ALA A 596 -57.67 17.24 39.72
CA ALA A 596 -58.78 16.31 39.84
C ALA A 596 -59.28 15.85 38.46
N TYR A 597 -59.43 16.77 37.51
CA TYR A 597 -59.82 16.46 36.12
C TYR A 597 -58.79 15.53 35.45
N ALA A 598 -57.50 15.83 35.58
CA ALA A 598 -56.42 15.01 35.02
C ALA A 598 -56.37 13.60 35.63
N CYS A 599 -56.60 13.47 36.95
CA CYS A 599 -56.66 12.18 37.64
C CYS A 599 -57.79 11.28 37.08
N LEU A 600 -59.02 11.82 36.97
CA LEU A 600 -60.19 11.04 36.51
C LEU A 600 -60.10 10.68 35.02
N LYS A 601 -59.54 11.56 34.19
CA LYS A 601 -59.30 11.31 32.77
C LYS A 601 -58.30 10.16 32.57
N ASN A 602 -57.15 10.21 33.24
CA ASN A 602 -56.10 9.20 33.10
C ASN A 602 -56.55 7.81 33.57
N GLU A 603 -57.38 7.72 34.61
CA GLU A 603 -57.88 6.44 35.10
C GLU A 603 -58.96 5.82 34.19
N SER A 604 -59.72 6.64 33.47
CA SER A 604 -60.67 6.17 32.45
C SER A 604 -59.95 5.54 31.25
N HIS A 605 -58.79 6.08 30.86
CA HIS A 605 -57.91 5.49 29.85
C HIS A 605 -57.31 4.17 30.36
N ALA A 606 -56.84 4.13 31.61
CA ALA A 606 -56.34 2.90 32.23
C ALA A 606 -57.41 1.80 32.37
N ARG A 607 -58.68 2.14 32.64
CA ARG A 607 -59.81 1.18 32.64
C ARG A 607 -60.20 0.71 31.24
N ARG A 608 -60.05 1.56 30.22
CA ARG A 608 -60.26 1.19 28.80
C ARG A 608 -59.19 0.19 28.34
N ASP A 609 -57.94 0.41 28.72
CA ASP A 609 -56.83 -0.51 28.45
C ASP A 609 -56.96 -1.81 29.26
N SER A 610 -57.42 -1.74 30.51
CA SER A 610 -57.60 -2.92 31.37
C SER A 610 -58.80 -3.80 31.00
N MET A 611 -59.74 -3.30 30.17
CA MET A 611 -60.88 -4.08 29.66
C MET A 611 -60.61 -4.67 28.25
N MET A 612 -59.45 -4.37 27.64
CA MET A 612 -58.95 -5.00 26.42
C MET A 612 -58.00 -6.17 26.69
N ASN A 613 -57.83 -6.62 27.95
CA ASN A 613 -56.81 -7.61 28.30
C ASN A 613 -57.35 -8.77 29.18
N VAL A 614 -58.22 -9.62 28.60
CA VAL A 614 -58.37 -11.04 28.98
C VAL A 614 -58.65 -11.89 27.72
N GLU A 615 -57.64 -12.68 27.35
CA GLU A 615 -57.65 -13.98 26.65
C GLU A 615 -58.31 -14.14 25.26
N THR A 616 -57.44 -14.08 24.24
CA THR A 616 -57.30 -15.01 23.11
C THR A 616 -58.54 -15.73 22.56
N SER A 617 -59.01 -15.33 21.36
CA SER A 617 -59.04 -16.24 20.20
C SER A 617 -59.45 -15.55 18.89
N LYS A 618 -58.60 -15.71 17.87
CA LYS A 618 -58.90 -15.97 16.45
C LYS A 618 -59.98 -15.13 15.76
N SER A 619 -59.56 -14.17 14.92
CA SER A 619 -60.18 -13.80 13.63
C SER A 619 -59.23 -12.88 12.83
N PRO A 620 -59.32 -12.86 11.48
CA PRO A 620 -58.19 -12.80 10.55
C PRO A 620 -57.59 -11.40 10.33
N PRO A 621 -56.38 -11.29 9.74
CA PRO A 621 -55.73 -10.00 9.54
C PRO A 621 -56.51 -9.18 8.51
N SER A 622 -57.17 -8.11 8.95
CA SER A 622 -57.76 -7.12 8.05
C SER A 622 -56.67 -6.19 7.53
N GLU A 623 -56.06 -6.56 6.41
CA GLU A 623 -55.37 -5.73 5.41
C GLU A 623 -54.32 -4.68 5.87
N SER A 624 -53.92 -4.68 7.14
CA SER A 624 -52.95 -3.74 7.70
C SER A 624 -51.72 -4.49 8.20
N PRO A 625 -50.50 -4.14 7.76
CA PRO A 625 -49.29 -4.78 8.23
C PRO A 625 -49.08 -4.59 9.73
N VAL A 626 -48.55 -5.63 10.36
CA VAL A 626 -48.11 -5.61 11.77
C VAL A 626 -46.94 -4.63 11.99
N GLY A 627 -46.84 -4.08 13.20
CA GLY A 627 -45.79 -3.14 13.61
C GLY A 627 -44.39 -3.76 13.67
N LEU A 628 -43.32 -2.97 13.56
CA LEU A 628 -41.94 -3.44 13.76
C LEU A 628 -41.35 -2.94 15.09
N ILE A 629 -40.75 -3.82 15.88
CA ILE A 629 -40.11 -3.48 17.17
C ILE A 629 -38.75 -2.80 16.90
N SER A 630 -38.48 -1.67 17.58
CA SER A 630 -37.23 -0.89 17.45
C SER A 630 -36.27 -1.19 18.60
N ASN A 631 -35.00 -1.46 18.30
CA ASN A 631 -33.94 -1.70 19.30
C ASN A 631 -33.06 -0.45 19.51
N GLY A 632 -33.66 0.74 19.50
CA GLY A 632 -33.01 2.02 19.82
C GLY A 632 -32.26 2.69 18.67
N ALA A 633 -31.66 1.95 17.73
CA ALA A 633 -30.94 2.49 16.57
C ALA A 633 -31.58 2.19 15.19
N THR A 634 -32.69 1.45 15.16
CA THR A 634 -33.28 0.91 13.92
C THR A 634 -34.65 1.52 13.56
N CYS A 635 -35.12 2.56 14.27
CA CYS A 635 -36.44 3.15 14.03
C CYS A 635 -36.63 3.69 12.61
N TYR A 636 -35.60 4.35 12.06
CA TYR A 636 -35.58 4.83 10.68
C TYR A 636 -35.69 3.69 9.66
N LEU A 637 -34.92 2.63 9.86
CA LEU A 637 -34.94 1.44 9.01
C LEU A 637 -36.33 0.76 9.06
N ASN A 638 -36.92 0.65 10.24
CA ASN A 638 -38.25 0.07 10.43
C ASN A 638 -39.34 0.87 9.69
N SER A 639 -39.27 2.21 9.71
CA SER A 639 -40.19 3.06 8.94
C SER A 639 -40.05 2.85 7.42
N LEU A 640 -38.83 2.70 6.92
CA LEU A 640 -38.57 2.40 5.51
C LEU A 640 -39.06 1.01 5.10
N LEU A 641 -38.83 -0.01 5.93
CA LEU A 641 -39.28 -1.38 5.66
C LEU A 641 -40.81 -1.47 5.60
N GLN A 642 -41.51 -0.78 6.51
CA GLN A 642 -42.97 -0.67 6.46
C GLN A 642 -43.46 0.12 5.24
N TYR A 643 -42.75 1.18 4.85
CA TYR A 643 -43.05 1.92 3.62
C TYR A 643 -42.89 1.03 2.37
N TYR A 644 -41.78 0.30 2.24
CA TYR A 644 -41.56 -0.62 1.12
C TYR A 644 -42.59 -1.76 1.08
N PHE A 645 -42.98 -2.28 2.24
CA PHE A 645 -44.05 -3.27 2.33
C PHE A 645 -45.41 -2.74 1.81
N SER A 646 -45.67 -1.44 1.93
CA SER A 646 -46.90 -0.82 1.42
C SER A 646 -46.97 -0.74 -0.11
N ILE A 647 -45.83 -0.80 -0.79
CA ILE A 647 -45.73 -0.73 -2.25
C ILE A 647 -46.06 -2.10 -2.84
N LYS A 648 -47.33 -2.31 -3.22
CA LYS A 648 -47.84 -3.62 -3.68
C LYS A 648 -46.98 -4.28 -4.77
N PRO A 649 -46.57 -3.62 -5.87
CA PRO A 649 -45.72 -4.26 -6.89
C PRO A 649 -44.37 -4.74 -6.37
N LEU A 650 -43.77 -3.97 -5.45
CA LEU A 650 -42.50 -4.32 -4.82
C LEU A 650 -42.68 -5.48 -3.83
N ARG A 651 -43.73 -5.42 -3.02
CA ARG A 651 -44.07 -6.49 -2.06
C ARG A 651 -44.32 -7.81 -2.78
N ASP A 652 -45.10 -7.80 -3.86
CA ASP A 652 -45.44 -9.01 -4.60
C ASP A 652 -44.18 -9.60 -5.27
N LEU A 653 -43.29 -8.74 -5.82
CA LEU A 653 -42.00 -9.15 -6.37
C LEU A 653 -41.07 -9.77 -5.31
N VAL A 654 -41.00 -9.19 -4.12
CA VAL A 654 -40.18 -9.71 -3.02
C VAL A 654 -40.77 -11.02 -2.49
N LEU A 655 -42.09 -11.16 -2.41
CA LEU A 655 -42.75 -12.38 -1.94
C LEU A 655 -42.51 -13.56 -2.90
N ASP A 656 -42.43 -13.29 -4.21
CA ASP A 656 -42.23 -14.27 -5.29
C ASP A 656 -40.82 -14.18 -5.93
N TRP A 657 -39.82 -13.74 -5.17
CA TRP A 657 -38.48 -13.50 -5.72
C TRP A 657 -37.80 -14.78 -6.23
N GLU A 658 -38.15 -15.94 -5.67
CA GLU A 658 -37.66 -17.26 -6.09
C GLU A 658 -38.08 -17.60 -7.53
N ALA A 659 -39.26 -17.15 -7.98
CA ALA A 659 -39.70 -17.30 -9.38
C ALA A 659 -38.93 -16.36 -10.34
N HIS A 660 -38.24 -15.36 -9.79
CA HIS A 660 -37.44 -14.36 -10.50
C HIS A 660 -35.94 -14.56 -10.24
N GLU A 661 -35.55 -15.70 -9.66
CA GLU A 661 -34.17 -16.03 -9.37
C GLU A 661 -33.40 -16.25 -10.68
N ALA A 662 -32.41 -15.40 -10.94
CA ALA A 662 -31.54 -15.57 -12.09
C ALA A 662 -30.69 -16.84 -11.91
N SER A 663 -30.83 -17.81 -12.82
CA SER A 663 -29.97 -19.00 -12.89
C SER A 663 -28.49 -18.58 -12.90
N MET A 664 -27.70 -19.09 -11.94
CA MET A 664 -26.26 -18.84 -11.84
C MET A 664 -25.48 -19.58 -12.93
N THR A 665 -25.74 -19.24 -14.18
CA THR A 665 -25.01 -19.72 -15.36
C THR A 665 -24.28 -18.53 -15.99
N GLN A 666 -22.97 -18.47 -15.72
CA GLN A 666 -21.91 -17.78 -16.44
C GLN A 666 -22.15 -16.36 -16.95
N GLY A 667 -21.40 -15.41 -16.38
CA GLY A 667 -20.94 -14.21 -17.06
C GLY A 667 -21.90 -13.03 -17.03
N THR A 668 -21.52 -12.00 -16.28
CA THR A 668 -21.80 -10.57 -16.57
C THR A 668 -23.13 -10.30 -17.27
N THR A 669 -24.22 -10.26 -16.52
CA THR A 669 -25.46 -9.68 -17.03
C THR A 669 -25.30 -8.16 -17.05
N MET A 670 -24.99 -7.61 -18.22
CA MET A 670 -24.94 -6.17 -18.44
C MET A 670 -26.35 -5.58 -18.37
N ARG A 671 -26.63 -4.84 -17.31
CA ARG A 671 -27.54 -3.69 -17.37
C ARG A 671 -26.69 -2.46 -17.07
N GLU A 672 -26.63 -1.54 -18.02
CA GLU A 672 -26.07 -0.19 -17.84
C GLU A 672 -24.59 -0.10 -17.41
N GLY A 673 -23.73 -1.01 -17.90
CA GLY A 673 -22.27 -0.79 -17.89
C GLY A 673 -21.50 -1.17 -16.63
N GLU A 674 -22.12 -1.84 -15.64
CA GLU A 674 -21.43 -2.34 -14.44
C GLU A 674 -21.24 -3.86 -14.43
N VAL A 675 -20.03 -4.31 -14.08
CA VAL A 675 -19.69 -5.73 -13.88
C VAL A 675 -20.04 -6.11 -12.43
N ILE A 676 -21.15 -6.83 -12.24
CA ILE A 676 -21.57 -7.31 -10.92
C ILE A 676 -20.84 -8.61 -10.59
N SER A 677 -20.13 -8.65 -9.46
CA SER A 677 -19.44 -9.85 -8.97
C SER A 677 -20.42 -10.94 -8.49
N ALA A 678 -20.00 -12.20 -8.56
CA ALA A 678 -20.80 -13.33 -8.06
C ALA A 678 -21.13 -13.20 -6.56
N ASP A 679 -20.26 -12.57 -5.78
CA ASP A 679 -20.47 -12.34 -4.35
C ASP A 679 -21.48 -11.22 -4.07
N GLN A 680 -21.57 -10.21 -4.93
CA GLN A 680 -22.63 -9.20 -4.88
C GLN A 680 -23.99 -9.83 -5.22
N ILE A 681 -24.06 -10.68 -6.25
CA ILE A 681 -25.29 -11.42 -6.60
C ILE A 681 -25.75 -12.28 -5.42
N ARG A 682 -24.84 -13.08 -4.83
CA ARG A 682 -25.14 -13.94 -3.67
C ARG A 682 -25.58 -13.13 -2.46
N SER A 683 -24.96 -11.97 -2.22
CA SER A 683 -25.34 -11.08 -1.11
C SER A 683 -26.72 -10.45 -1.33
N ALA A 684 -27.01 -10.02 -2.55
CA ALA A 684 -28.31 -9.45 -2.91
C ALA A 684 -29.42 -10.50 -2.80
N GLN A 685 -29.18 -11.73 -3.27
CA GLN A 685 -30.11 -12.86 -3.09
C GLN A 685 -30.35 -13.15 -1.60
N LYS A 686 -29.30 -13.18 -0.77
CA LYS A 686 -29.43 -13.37 0.68
C LYS A 686 -30.25 -12.25 1.34
N PHE A 687 -30.03 -11.00 0.92
CA PHE A 687 -30.80 -9.85 1.41
C PHE A 687 -32.29 -9.95 1.02
N THR A 688 -32.59 -10.23 -0.26
CA THR A 688 -33.96 -10.39 -0.75
C THR A 688 -34.68 -11.56 -0.06
N GLY A 689 -33.98 -12.67 0.18
CA GLY A 689 -34.52 -13.80 0.96
C GLY A 689 -34.90 -13.40 2.39
N ARG A 690 -34.07 -12.64 3.09
CA ARG A 690 -34.40 -12.13 4.44
C ARG A 690 -35.55 -11.12 4.43
N LEU A 691 -35.61 -10.27 3.41
CA LEU A 691 -36.71 -9.33 3.24
C LEU A 691 -38.03 -10.06 2.94
N GLN A 692 -37.99 -11.15 2.16
CA GLN A 692 -39.13 -12.03 1.91
C GLN A 692 -39.62 -12.71 3.20
N GLU A 693 -38.71 -13.23 4.03
CA GLU A 693 -39.05 -13.79 5.35
C GLU A 693 -39.77 -12.75 6.22
N LEU A 694 -39.22 -11.52 6.30
CA LEU A 694 -39.85 -10.44 7.05
C LEU A 694 -41.24 -10.09 6.50
N PHE A 695 -41.41 -9.99 5.18
CA PHE A 695 -42.70 -9.69 4.56
C PHE A 695 -43.72 -10.82 4.77
N LYS A 696 -43.30 -12.08 4.70
CA LYS A 696 -44.12 -13.24 5.04
C LYS A 696 -44.53 -13.21 6.52
N SER A 697 -43.62 -12.89 7.43
CA SER A 697 -43.95 -12.70 8.85
C SER A 697 -44.91 -11.54 9.06
N MET A 698 -44.73 -10.41 8.35
CA MET A 698 -45.64 -9.27 8.47
C MET A 698 -47.07 -9.55 7.98
N ILE A 699 -47.25 -10.56 7.13
CA ILE A 699 -48.56 -11.01 6.61
C ILE A 699 -49.17 -12.10 7.49
N THR A 700 -48.34 -13.01 8.02
CA THR A 700 -48.80 -14.25 8.67
C THR A 700 -48.77 -14.20 10.20
N GLU A 701 -48.02 -13.27 10.80
CA GLU A 701 -47.84 -13.20 12.26
C GLU A 701 -49.16 -12.83 12.95
N PRO A 702 -49.69 -13.69 13.86
CA PRO A 702 -50.91 -13.40 14.61
C PRO A 702 -50.74 -12.32 15.69
N ARG A 703 -49.51 -11.90 15.98
CA ARG A 703 -49.18 -10.80 16.90
C ARG A 703 -49.15 -9.47 16.12
N ASN A 704 -49.62 -8.38 16.73
CA ASN A 704 -49.58 -7.03 16.12
C ASN A 704 -48.16 -6.44 15.92
N THR A 705 -47.10 -7.19 16.22
CA THR A 705 -45.71 -6.74 16.10
C THR A 705 -44.78 -7.88 15.67
N VAL A 706 -43.78 -7.56 14.84
CA VAL A 706 -42.70 -8.43 14.38
C VAL A 706 -41.36 -7.78 14.69
N THR A 707 -40.37 -8.56 15.13
CA THR A 707 -38.99 -8.09 15.29
C THR A 707 -38.19 -8.43 14.05
N PRO A 708 -37.65 -7.46 13.30
CA PRO A 708 -36.73 -7.74 12.20
C PRO A 708 -35.49 -8.50 12.71
N HIS A 709 -35.03 -9.48 11.94
CA HIS A 709 -33.78 -10.18 12.27
C HIS A 709 -32.60 -9.20 12.21
N GLU A 710 -31.65 -9.29 13.13
CA GLU A 710 -30.49 -8.38 13.21
C GLU A 710 -29.71 -8.31 11.89
N ASP A 711 -29.60 -9.45 11.20
CA ASP A 711 -29.07 -9.61 9.84
C ASP A 711 -29.64 -8.62 8.81
N ILE A 712 -30.91 -8.20 8.90
CA ILE A 712 -31.50 -7.25 7.94
C ILE A 712 -30.89 -5.86 8.15
N ALA A 713 -30.78 -5.42 9.40
CA ALA A 713 -30.11 -4.16 9.73
C ALA A 713 -28.63 -4.22 9.36
N PHE A 714 -27.95 -5.32 9.71
CA PHE A 714 -26.55 -5.57 9.35
C PHE A 714 -26.32 -5.52 7.83
N LEU A 715 -27.12 -6.22 7.03
CA LEU A 715 -27.01 -6.24 5.56
C LEU A 715 -27.40 -4.91 4.91
N THR A 716 -28.32 -4.15 5.51
CA THR A 716 -28.73 -2.82 5.01
C THR A 716 -27.65 -1.76 5.27
N PHE A 717 -27.00 -1.78 6.45
CA PHE A 717 -26.01 -0.76 6.81
C PHE A 717 -24.59 -1.08 6.31
N LEU A 718 -24.21 -2.34 6.13
CA LEU A 718 -22.86 -2.71 5.67
C LEU A 718 -22.62 -2.58 4.15
N LYS A 719 -23.65 -2.26 3.35
CA LYS A 719 -23.51 -2.21 1.88
C LYS A 719 -24.07 -0.96 1.21
N HIS A 720 -24.18 0.17 1.93
CA HIS A 720 -24.32 1.46 1.24
C HIS A 720 -23.02 1.90 0.53
N ASP A 721 -21.86 1.35 0.92
CA ASP A 721 -20.58 1.55 0.23
C ASP A 721 -20.40 0.69 -1.03
N ALA A 722 -21.19 -0.36 -1.24
CA ALA A 722 -20.94 -1.36 -2.28
C ALA A 722 -21.94 -1.33 -3.47
N LEU A 723 -22.95 -0.45 -3.43
CA LEU A 723 -23.96 -0.29 -4.49
C LEU A 723 -23.94 1.11 -5.14
N VAL A 724 -23.00 1.99 -4.76
CA VAL A 724 -22.82 3.34 -5.34
C VAL A 724 -21.35 3.65 -5.67
N ARG A 725 -20.42 2.70 -5.48
CA ARG A 725 -19.04 2.89 -5.95
C ARG A 725 -18.92 2.41 -7.40
N PRO A 726 -18.58 3.29 -8.37
CA PRO A 726 -18.05 2.79 -9.63
C PRO A 726 -16.87 1.86 -9.31
N ALA A 727 -16.71 0.80 -10.08
CA ALA A 727 -15.67 -0.21 -9.90
C ALA A 727 -14.27 0.43 -9.87
N ASN A 728 -13.86 0.89 -8.69
CA ASN A 728 -12.54 1.25 -8.23
C ASN A 728 -12.65 1.47 -6.71
N GLU A 729 -11.75 0.81 -5.97
CA GLU A 729 -11.63 0.82 -4.51
C GLU A 729 -12.47 -0.21 -3.72
N SER A 730 -11.92 -1.43 -3.64
CA SER A 730 -12.22 -2.42 -2.60
C SER A 730 -11.06 -2.50 -1.60
N THR A 731 -11.33 -2.17 -0.34
CA THR A 731 -10.57 -2.67 0.82
C THR A 731 -11.41 -3.73 1.52
N ALA A 732 -10.90 -4.95 1.55
CA ALA A 732 -11.40 -6.05 2.38
C ALA A 732 -10.50 -6.21 3.61
N VAL A 733 -11.12 -6.25 4.79
CA VAL A 733 -10.62 -7.00 5.96
C VAL A 733 -11.87 -7.68 6.55
N GLU A 734 -12.16 -8.92 6.17
CA GLU A 734 -11.68 -10.16 6.79
C GLU A 734 -12.60 -10.62 7.93
N GLN A 735 -13.43 -11.62 7.66
CA GLN A 735 -13.78 -12.65 8.65
C GLN A 735 -14.00 -13.99 7.92
N ALA A 736 -12.97 -14.82 7.91
CA ALA A 736 -13.13 -16.26 7.79
C ALA A 736 -12.04 -16.95 8.61
N ASN A 737 -12.45 -17.52 9.73
CA ASN A 737 -11.89 -18.77 10.22
C ASN A 737 -13.05 -19.56 10.79
N LEU A 738 -13.31 -20.75 10.22
CA LEU A 738 -13.75 -21.97 10.90
C LEU A 738 -13.80 -23.13 9.86
N THR A 739 -12.83 -24.04 10.02
CA THR A 739 -12.93 -25.50 9.88
C THR A 739 -13.16 -26.18 8.51
N ASN A 740 -12.09 -26.87 8.09
CA ASN A 740 -12.02 -28.27 7.62
C ASN A 740 -13.15 -28.83 6.73
N ALA A 741 -12.81 -29.09 5.47
CA ALA A 741 -13.36 -30.22 4.71
C ALA A 741 -12.21 -31.10 4.22
N ALA A 742 -12.36 -32.40 4.47
CA ALA A 742 -11.49 -33.46 3.99
C ALA A 742 -11.81 -33.84 2.53
N HIS A 743 -10.84 -34.51 1.91
CA HIS A 743 -10.95 -35.42 0.77
C HIS A 743 -11.09 -34.84 -0.66
N ASP A 744 -9.95 -34.88 -1.34
CA ASP A 744 -9.74 -35.32 -2.74
C ASP A 744 -10.32 -36.74 -2.99
N PRO A 745 -10.41 -37.30 -4.23
CA PRO A 745 -9.88 -36.79 -5.52
C PRO A 745 -10.76 -37.07 -6.78
N GLU A 746 -10.17 -36.75 -7.93
CA GLU A 746 -10.20 -37.48 -9.22
C GLU A 746 -10.95 -36.90 -10.45
N ALA A 747 -10.10 -36.69 -11.47
CA ALA A 747 -10.22 -37.12 -12.87
C ALA A 747 -10.70 -36.13 -13.95
N GLU A 748 -9.73 -35.81 -14.81
CA GLU A 748 -9.75 -35.31 -16.19
C GLU A 748 -10.61 -36.17 -17.17
N PRO A 749 -10.49 -36.02 -18.50
CA PRO A 749 -10.64 -34.86 -19.40
C PRO A 749 -11.62 -35.21 -20.55
N LEU A 750 -11.91 -34.31 -21.49
CA LEU A 750 -12.18 -34.70 -22.88
C LEU A 750 -12.07 -33.51 -23.86
N VAL A 751 -11.05 -33.65 -24.71
CA VAL A 751 -10.98 -33.26 -26.13
C VAL A 751 -12.35 -33.29 -26.85
N ASP A 752 -12.64 -32.33 -27.71
CA ASP A 752 -12.33 -32.46 -29.15
C ASP A 752 -12.71 -31.23 -29.99
N SER A 753 -11.82 -30.90 -30.93
CA SER A 753 -12.08 -30.53 -32.33
C SER A 753 -13.06 -29.39 -32.69
N LEU A 754 -12.58 -28.40 -33.46
CA LEU A 754 -12.72 -28.42 -34.93
C LEU A 754 -12.10 -27.17 -35.59
N ASN A 755 -11.27 -27.47 -36.60
CA ASN A 755 -10.77 -26.58 -37.65
C ASN A 755 -11.89 -25.93 -38.47
N ALA A 756 -11.65 -24.71 -38.97
CA ALA A 756 -11.56 -24.37 -40.40
C ALA A 756 -11.69 -22.85 -40.63
N GLY A 757 -10.80 -22.27 -41.44
CA GLY A 757 -11.00 -20.91 -41.96
C GLY A 757 -9.72 -20.17 -42.38
N SER A 758 -8.98 -20.72 -43.33
CA SER A 758 -7.83 -20.09 -43.96
C SER A 758 -8.19 -18.98 -44.96
N ASN A 759 -7.41 -17.90 -44.90
CA ASN A 759 -6.88 -17.06 -45.99
C ASN A 759 -7.83 -16.28 -46.92
N SER A 760 -7.64 -14.95 -46.95
CA SER A 760 -7.16 -14.28 -48.17
C SER A 760 -6.67 -12.85 -47.88
N ALA A 761 -5.62 -12.49 -48.60
CA ALA A 761 -4.81 -11.28 -48.49
C ALA A 761 -5.50 -10.02 -49.03
N SER A 762 -5.04 -8.85 -48.58
CA SER A 762 -4.80 -7.69 -49.45
C SER A 762 -3.89 -6.66 -48.75
N GLN A 763 -2.72 -6.43 -49.36
CA GLN A 763 -1.86 -5.27 -49.13
C GLN A 763 -2.57 -4.00 -49.61
N VAL A 764 -2.56 -2.94 -48.82
CA VAL A 764 -2.70 -1.56 -49.32
C VAL A 764 -1.68 -0.68 -48.61
N VAL A 765 -0.81 -0.10 -49.44
CA VAL A 765 0.15 0.97 -49.16
C VAL A 765 -0.63 2.25 -48.88
N VAL A 766 -0.34 2.96 -47.78
CA VAL A 766 -0.72 4.37 -47.62
C VAL A 766 0.46 5.15 -47.06
N GLN A 767 0.92 6.10 -47.87
CA GLN A 767 1.90 7.13 -47.58
C GLN A 767 1.34 8.20 -46.65
N ASP A 768 2.25 8.82 -45.89
CA ASP A 768 2.25 10.14 -45.27
C ASP A 768 1.00 11.02 -45.44
N ASN A 769 0.52 11.61 -44.34
CA ASN A 769 0.37 13.07 -44.29
C ASN A 769 0.29 13.66 -42.89
N MET A 770 1.18 14.64 -42.72
CA MET A 770 1.36 15.58 -41.63
C MET A 770 0.22 16.60 -41.50
N THR A 771 0.06 17.10 -40.26
CA THR A 771 -0.30 18.48 -39.86
C THR A 771 -1.67 19.06 -40.23
N LEU A 772 -2.67 18.71 -39.41
CA LEU A 772 -3.98 19.39 -39.32
C LEU A 772 -4.00 20.63 -38.40
N ARG A 773 -2.84 21.08 -37.88
CA ARG A 773 -2.77 22.24 -36.97
C ARG A 773 -2.41 23.56 -37.66
N GLU A 774 -1.74 23.53 -38.81
CA GLU A 774 -1.29 24.76 -39.50
C GLU A 774 -2.34 25.33 -40.48
N ALA A 775 -3.35 24.53 -40.86
CA ALA A 775 -4.45 24.99 -41.71
C ALA A 775 -5.55 25.75 -40.93
N ALA A 776 -5.65 25.56 -39.61
CA ALA A 776 -6.67 26.18 -38.77
C ALA A 776 -6.29 27.60 -38.30
N GLU A 777 -5.00 27.88 -38.09
CA GLU A 777 -4.56 29.20 -37.59
C GLU A 777 -4.47 30.28 -38.66
N LYS A 778 -4.42 29.90 -39.95
CA LYS A 778 -4.36 30.85 -41.07
C LYS A 778 -5.74 31.38 -41.50
N ALA A 779 -6.82 30.68 -41.16
CA ALA A 779 -8.19 31.10 -41.49
C ALA A 779 -8.78 32.10 -40.46
N ALA A 780 -8.21 32.20 -39.26
CA ALA A 780 -8.74 33.06 -38.18
C ALA A 780 -8.14 34.48 -38.15
N ARG A 781 -7.07 34.78 -38.93
CA ARG A 781 -6.38 36.08 -38.94
C ARG A 781 -6.67 36.96 -40.15
N GLN A 782 -7.68 36.64 -40.96
CA GLN A 782 -8.05 37.43 -42.15
C GLN A 782 -9.47 38.02 -42.08
N GLN A 783 -10.07 38.12 -40.89
CA GLN A 783 -11.38 38.76 -40.71
C GLN A 783 -11.46 39.90 -39.68
N GLN A 784 -10.35 40.37 -39.11
CA GLN A 784 -10.32 41.58 -38.28
C GLN A 784 -8.85 42.03 -38.13
N ASP A 785 -8.51 43.14 -38.80
CA ASP A 785 -7.32 44.02 -38.64
C ASP A 785 -5.90 43.42 -38.52
#